data_AF-A0A1A6H2N1-F1
#
_entry.id   AF-A0A1A6H2N1-F1
#
_cell.length_a   1.000
_cell.length_b   1.000
_cell.length_c   1.000
_cell.angle_alpha   90.00
_cell.angle_beta   90.00
_cell.angle_gamma   90.00
#
_symmetry.space_group_name_H-M   'P 1'
#
loop_
_entity.id
_entity.type
_entity.pdbx_description
1 polymer ?
#
loop_
_entity_poly.entity_id
_entity_poly.type
_entity_poly.pdbx_seq_one_letter_code
_entity_poly.pdbx_strand_id
1 'polypeptide(L)'
;MPGAQVELLPNKSHQVLAQLLDTLLAIGSKLPENQATQVRLVDVACKHLTDTSHGVRNKCLQLLGNLGSLEKSVTKDTAEGLTARDVQKIIGDYFSDQDPRACKLLSDDYEQVRSAAVQLIWVVSQLYPERSRKRTAHERAKELYSSGEFSSGRKWGDDAPKEEIDTGAVNLIESGACGAFVHGLEDEMYEVRIAAVEALCMLAQSSPSFAEKCLDFLVDMFNDEIEEVRLQSIHTMRKISNNITLREDQLDTVLAVLEDSSRDIREALHELLCCTNVSTKEGIHLALVELLKNLTKYPTDRDSIWKCLKFLGSRHPTLVLPLVPELLSTHPFFDTAEPDMDDPAYIAVLVLIFNAAKTCPTMPALFSDHTFRHYAYLRDSLSHLVPALRLPGRKLVSSAVSSNITPHEDPSQQFLQQSLDRVYSVQHLDPQGAQELLEFTIRDLQRLGELQSELAGVADFSATYLQCQLLLIKALQEKLWNVAAPLYLKQSDLASAAAKQIMEETYKMEFMYSGVESKQVVIIHHMRLQAKALQLIVLYPDGQAQMIHPKPADFRNPGPGRHRLITQVYLSHTAWTEPCQVEVRLLLAYNSGARIPKSPWIEGGEMSPQVETSIEGTIPFSKPVKVYIMPKPARR
;
A
#
# COMPACT_ATOMS: atom_id res chain seq x y z
N MET A 1 36.43 22.54 -23.37
CA MET A 1 36.90 23.02 -22.06
C MET A 1 38.07 22.15 -21.63
N PRO A 2 39.29 22.70 -21.44
CA PRO A 2 40.45 21.92 -21.00
C PRO A 2 40.22 21.42 -19.56
N GLY A 3 40.73 20.23 -19.27
CA GLY A 3 40.36 19.41 -18.12
C GLY A 3 40.40 20.13 -16.77
N ALA A 4 39.24 20.23 -16.11
CA ALA A 4 39.18 20.49 -14.69
C ALA A 4 39.83 19.30 -13.94
N GLN A 5 40.98 19.54 -13.31
CA GLN A 5 41.57 18.59 -12.38
C GLN A 5 40.66 18.53 -11.14
N VAL A 6 39.93 17.43 -10.98
CA VAL A 6 39.30 17.07 -9.71
C VAL A 6 40.43 16.59 -8.80
N GLU A 7 41.11 17.52 -8.14
CA GLU A 7 42.16 17.23 -7.18
C GLU A 7 41.65 17.63 -5.78
N LEU A 8 41.31 16.63 -4.97
CA LEU A 8 41.04 16.87 -3.55
C LEU A 8 42.37 17.17 -2.87
N LEU A 9 42.58 18.43 -2.51
CA LEU A 9 43.79 18.87 -1.81
C LEU A 9 43.98 18.04 -0.52
N PRO A 10 45.16 17.43 -0.30
CA PRO A 10 45.50 16.83 0.98
C PRO A 10 45.52 17.95 2.02
N ASN A 11 44.89 17.76 3.18
CA ASN A 11 44.73 18.73 4.30
C ASN A 11 43.45 19.58 4.32
N LYS A 12 42.28 18.99 4.02
CA LYS A 12 40.97 19.61 4.31
C LYS A 12 40.29 18.92 5.50
N SER A 13 39.53 19.69 6.30
CA SER A 13 38.68 19.13 7.37
C SER A 13 37.74 18.07 6.80
N HIS A 14 37.44 17.01 7.56
CA HIS A 14 36.55 15.93 7.15
C HIS A 14 35.17 16.43 6.70
N GLN A 15 34.64 17.51 7.28
CA GLN A 15 33.38 18.12 6.85
C GLN A 15 33.48 18.72 5.44
N VAL A 16 34.61 19.37 5.13
CA VAL A 16 34.86 19.95 3.81
C VAL A 16 35.07 18.84 2.78
N LEU A 17 35.77 17.78 3.14
CA LEU A 17 35.93 16.60 2.27
C LEU A 17 34.58 15.92 1.98
N ALA A 18 33.73 15.72 2.99
CA ALA A 18 32.39 15.16 2.78
C ALA A 18 31.52 16.04 1.87
N GLN A 19 31.53 17.36 2.06
CA GLN A 19 30.80 18.29 1.20
C GLN A 19 31.33 18.32 -0.24
N LEU A 20 32.65 18.19 -0.41
CA LEU A 20 33.27 18.08 -1.73
C LEU A 20 32.85 16.78 -2.41
N LEU A 21 32.89 15.64 -1.72
CA LEU A 21 32.41 14.36 -2.25
C LEU A 21 30.93 14.41 -2.62
N ASP A 22 30.10 15.10 -1.84
CA ASP A 22 28.68 15.29 -2.14
C ASP A 22 28.46 16.16 -3.39
N THR A 23 29.29 17.19 -3.55
CA THR A 23 29.29 18.03 -4.77
C THR A 23 29.75 17.21 -5.99
N LEU A 24 30.77 16.37 -5.81
CA LEU A 24 31.27 15.46 -6.85
C LEU A 24 30.23 14.41 -7.23
N LEU A 25 29.42 13.94 -6.27
CA LEU A 25 28.28 13.06 -6.52
C LEU A 25 27.21 13.74 -7.37
N ALA A 26 26.84 14.98 -7.03
CA ALA A 26 25.92 15.77 -7.82
C ALA A 26 26.43 15.99 -9.26
N ILE A 27 27.72 16.30 -9.41
CA ILE A 27 28.37 16.46 -10.72
C ILE A 27 28.37 15.15 -11.50
N GLY A 28 28.75 14.03 -10.87
CA GLY A 28 28.78 12.70 -11.50
C GLY A 28 27.42 12.26 -12.03
N SER A 29 26.33 12.58 -11.31
CA SER A 29 24.95 12.28 -11.75
C SER A 29 24.47 13.11 -12.94
N LYS A 30 25.08 14.29 -13.18
CA LYS A 30 24.67 15.23 -14.23
C LYS A 30 25.55 15.18 -15.48
N LEU A 31 26.71 14.51 -15.41
CA LEU A 31 27.67 14.40 -16.52
C LEU A 31 28.05 12.93 -16.79
N PRO A 32 27.11 12.10 -17.28
CA PRO A 32 27.38 10.69 -17.56
C PRO A 32 28.32 10.45 -18.75
N GLU A 33 28.57 11.47 -19.59
CA GLU A 33 29.31 11.32 -20.85
C GLU A 33 30.85 11.51 -20.73
N ASN A 34 31.36 11.99 -19.58
CA ASN A 34 32.78 12.31 -19.43
C ASN A 34 33.57 11.20 -18.70
N GLN A 35 34.14 10.26 -19.47
CA GLN A 35 34.91 9.11 -18.99
C GLN A 35 36.08 9.50 -18.08
N ALA A 36 36.84 10.53 -18.45
CA ALA A 36 38.00 10.98 -17.65
C ALA A 36 37.58 11.51 -16.28
N THR A 37 36.40 12.14 -16.20
CA THR A 37 35.84 12.59 -14.93
C THR A 37 35.33 11.40 -14.10
N GLN A 38 34.61 10.45 -14.68
CA GLN A 38 34.10 9.27 -13.95
C GLN A 38 35.21 8.39 -13.37
N VAL A 39 36.24 8.08 -14.15
CA VAL A 39 37.40 7.30 -13.69
C VAL A 39 38.11 8.01 -12.52
N ARG A 40 38.32 9.34 -12.64
CA ARG A 40 38.91 10.13 -11.56
C ARG A 40 38.04 10.18 -10.31
N LEU A 41 36.72 10.25 -10.46
CA LEU A 41 35.78 10.21 -9.34
C LEU A 41 35.87 8.88 -8.60
N VAL A 42 35.96 7.76 -9.32
CA VAL A 42 36.17 6.43 -8.72
C VAL A 42 37.51 6.37 -7.99
N ASP A 43 38.60 6.80 -8.61
CA ASP A 43 39.94 6.81 -7.98
C ASP A 43 39.95 7.64 -6.68
N VAL A 44 39.30 8.80 -6.70
CA VAL A 44 39.17 9.68 -5.54
C VAL A 44 38.36 9.00 -4.44
N ALA A 45 37.20 8.42 -4.77
CA ALA A 45 36.38 7.73 -3.79
C ALA A 45 37.12 6.53 -3.17
N CYS A 46 37.75 5.70 -3.99
CA CYS A 46 38.54 4.54 -3.57
C CYS A 46 39.72 4.90 -2.65
N LYS A 47 40.34 6.08 -2.82
CA LYS A 47 41.41 6.57 -1.93
C LYS A 47 40.89 6.97 -0.55
N HIS A 48 39.66 7.47 -0.46
CA HIS A 48 39.08 8.00 0.78
C HIS A 48 38.15 7.00 1.51
N LEU A 49 38.03 5.76 1.03
CA LEU A 49 37.29 4.70 1.74
C LEU A 49 37.92 4.30 3.08
N THR A 50 39.21 4.55 3.29
CA THR A 50 39.91 4.29 4.55
C THR A 50 40.05 5.54 5.43
N ASP A 51 39.31 6.62 5.13
CA ASP A 51 39.33 7.86 5.93
C ASP A 51 38.85 7.61 7.36
N THR A 52 39.37 8.38 8.33
CA THR A 52 38.97 8.26 9.74
C THR A 52 37.53 8.71 9.98
N SER A 53 36.99 9.60 9.15
CA SER A 53 35.62 10.08 9.25
C SER A 53 34.62 9.16 8.54
N HIS A 54 33.63 8.67 9.30
CA HIS A 54 32.53 7.88 8.76
C HIS A 54 31.73 8.62 7.69
N GLY A 55 31.55 9.95 7.83
CA GLY A 55 30.84 10.77 6.86
C GLY A 55 31.55 10.81 5.50
N VAL A 56 32.88 10.81 5.50
CA VAL A 56 33.69 10.75 4.27
C VAL A 56 33.58 9.36 3.63
N ARG A 57 33.71 8.29 4.43
CA ARG A 57 33.57 6.90 3.94
C ARG A 57 32.19 6.65 3.33
N ASN A 58 31.12 7.05 4.01
CA ASN A 58 29.75 6.92 3.52
C ASN A 58 29.55 7.66 2.18
N LYS A 59 30.02 8.91 2.08
CA LYS A 59 29.92 9.67 0.82
C LYS A 59 30.73 9.03 -0.32
N CYS A 60 31.87 8.42 -0.04
CA CYS A 60 32.61 7.65 -1.03
C CYS A 60 31.81 6.43 -1.52
N LEU A 61 31.17 5.68 -0.62
CA LEU A 61 30.34 4.52 -0.98
C LEU A 61 29.13 4.93 -1.82
N GLN A 62 28.43 6.01 -1.45
CA GLN A 62 27.32 6.57 -2.24
C GLN A 62 27.78 6.99 -3.65
N LEU A 63 28.95 7.62 -3.75
CA LEU A 63 29.54 8.02 -5.03
C LEU A 63 29.85 6.80 -5.91
N LEU A 64 30.49 5.76 -5.35
CA LEU A 64 30.80 4.53 -6.07
C LEU A 64 29.53 3.79 -6.51
N GLY A 65 28.51 3.70 -5.64
CA GLY A 65 27.25 3.01 -5.94
C GLY A 65 26.48 3.68 -7.08
N ASN A 66 26.44 5.02 -7.07
CA ASN A 66 25.79 5.78 -8.15
C ASN A 66 26.54 5.66 -9.47
N LEU A 67 27.87 5.73 -9.46
CA LEU A 67 28.69 5.57 -10.67
C LEU A 67 28.60 4.15 -11.26
N GLY A 68 28.45 3.11 -10.42
CA GLY A 68 28.29 1.74 -10.88
C GLY A 68 26.90 1.40 -11.45
N SER A 69 25.84 2.13 -11.06
CA SER A 69 24.44 1.79 -11.38
C SER A 69 23.89 2.41 -12.69
N LEU A 70 24.71 3.07 -13.50
CA LEU A 70 24.30 3.91 -14.65
C LEU A 70 23.72 3.18 -15.89
N GLU A 71 23.50 1.86 -15.87
CA GLU A 71 23.09 1.10 -17.08
C GLU A 71 21.59 1.06 -17.39
N LYS A 72 20.67 1.49 -16.51
CA LYS A 72 19.22 1.33 -16.78
C LYS A 72 18.65 2.22 -17.91
N SER A 73 19.42 3.11 -18.54
CA SER A 73 18.89 4.08 -19.53
C SER A 73 19.44 3.99 -20.95
N VAL A 74 20.26 2.99 -21.32
CA VAL A 74 20.86 2.95 -22.67
C VAL A 74 20.41 1.71 -23.44
N THR A 75 19.59 1.93 -24.47
CA THR A 75 19.23 0.94 -25.48
C THR A 75 20.49 0.35 -26.11
N LYS A 76 20.53 -0.99 -26.21
CA LYS A 76 21.60 -1.75 -26.88
C LYS A 76 21.89 -1.16 -28.27
N ASP A 77 23.19 -0.98 -28.55
CA ASP A 77 23.81 -0.63 -29.83
C ASP A 77 24.25 0.84 -30.06
N THR A 78 24.74 1.51 -29.02
CA THR A 78 25.63 2.68 -29.17
C THR A 78 26.96 2.47 -28.42
N ALA A 79 28.03 3.16 -28.87
CA ALA A 79 29.36 3.15 -28.28
C ALA A 79 29.41 3.53 -26.78
N GLU A 80 28.28 4.02 -26.24
CA GLU A 80 28.00 4.28 -24.82
C GLU A 80 27.94 3.00 -23.96
N GLY A 81 27.66 1.83 -24.54
CA GLY A 81 27.67 0.56 -23.79
C GLY A 81 29.07 0.04 -23.41
N LEU A 82 30.12 0.54 -24.07
CA LEU A 82 31.51 0.22 -23.74
C LEU A 82 32.05 1.09 -22.59
N THR A 83 31.54 2.32 -22.44
CA THR A 83 32.05 3.32 -21.48
C THR A 83 31.61 3.02 -20.04
N ALA A 84 30.38 2.54 -19.84
CA ALA A 84 29.88 2.10 -18.52
C ALA A 84 30.68 0.90 -17.99
N ARG A 85 31.08 -0.02 -18.89
CA ARG A 85 31.83 -1.24 -18.54
C ARG A 85 33.21 -0.93 -17.96
N ASP A 86 33.90 0.12 -18.38
CA ASP A 86 35.23 0.48 -17.88
C ASP A 86 35.20 0.98 -16.43
N VAL A 87 34.24 1.84 -16.09
CA VAL A 87 34.05 2.37 -14.72
C VAL A 87 33.62 1.24 -13.78
N GLN A 88 32.66 0.44 -14.22
CA GLN A 88 32.18 -0.74 -13.52
C GLN A 88 33.29 -1.77 -13.29
N LYS A 89 34.21 -1.93 -14.25
CA LYS A 89 35.40 -2.78 -14.12
C LYS A 89 36.38 -2.28 -13.06
N ILE A 90 36.64 -0.98 -13.00
CA ILE A 90 37.54 -0.42 -11.97
C ILE A 90 36.97 -0.64 -10.57
N ILE A 91 35.66 -0.42 -10.40
CA ILE A 91 34.98 -0.67 -9.12
C ILE A 91 35.04 -2.17 -8.81
N GLY A 92 34.69 -3.03 -9.77
CA GLY A 92 34.76 -4.48 -9.62
C GLY A 92 36.16 -4.99 -9.24
N ASP A 93 37.20 -4.59 -9.97
CA ASP A 93 38.59 -4.96 -9.72
C ASP A 93 39.05 -4.47 -8.32
N TYR A 94 38.64 -3.27 -7.90
CA TYR A 94 38.95 -2.72 -6.58
C TYR A 94 38.40 -3.57 -5.41
N PHE A 95 37.18 -4.10 -5.56
CA PHE A 95 36.53 -4.93 -4.54
C PHE A 95 36.83 -6.43 -4.70
N SER A 96 37.28 -6.89 -5.88
CA SER A 96 37.58 -8.31 -6.16
C SER A 96 38.97 -8.73 -5.70
N ASP A 97 39.97 -7.86 -5.82
CA ASP A 97 41.37 -8.22 -5.51
C ASP A 97 41.70 -8.19 -4.00
N GLN A 98 40.80 -7.67 -3.14
CA GLN A 98 41.01 -7.59 -1.69
C GLN A 98 39.74 -7.84 -0.87
N ASP A 99 39.37 -9.11 -0.73
CA ASP A 99 38.36 -9.64 0.21
C ASP A 99 38.38 -8.97 1.62
N PRO A 100 39.55 -8.62 2.21
CA PRO A 100 39.59 -7.96 3.53
C PRO A 100 38.99 -6.54 3.59
N ARG A 101 38.89 -5.81 2.47
CA ARG A 101 38.44 -4.39 2.49
C ARG A 101 36.93 -4.26 2.52
N ALA A 102 36.23 -5.10 1.77
CA ALA A 102 34.78 -5.19 1.85
C ALA A 102 34.37 -5.61 3.27
N CYS A 103 35.02 -6.65 3.82
CA CYS A 103 34.84 -7.05 5.22
C CYS A 103 35.13 -5.90 6.21
N LYS A 104 36.19 -5.11 5.99
CA LYS A 104 36.51 -3.96 6.87
C LYS A 104 35.42 -2.88 6.86
N LEU A 105 34.78 -2.61 5.73
CA LEU A 105 33.67 -1.65 5.65
C LEU A 105 32.38 -2.20 6.26
N LEU A 106 32.21 -3.52 6.27
CA LEU A 106 31.11 -4.21 6.95
C LEU A 106 31.35 -4.36 8.45
N SER A 107 32.59 -4.30 8.91
CA SER A 107 32.95 -4.23 10.33
C SER A 107 33.16 -2.78 10.82
N ASP A 108 32.62 -1.80 10.11
CA ASP A 108 32.73 -0.39 10.49
C ASP A 108 31.87 -0.07 11.71
N ASP A 109 32.36 0.76 12.63
CA ASP A 109 31.63 1.15 13.84
C ASP A 109 30.31 1.89 13.55
N TYR A 110 30.15 2.43 12.32
CA TYR A 110 28.99 3.23 11.93
C TYR A 110 28.06 2.49 10.97
N GLU A 111 26.81 2.28 11.40
CA GLU A 111 25.75 1.60 10.64
C GLU A 111 25.55 2.17 9.22
N GLN A 112 25.69 3.49 9.02
CA GLN A 112 25.46 4.09 7.71
C GLN A 112 26.57 3.73 6.72
N VAL A 113 27.78 3.46 7.20
CA VAL A 113 28.89 2.97 6.38
C VAL A 113 28.65 1.50 6.03
N ARG A 114 28.24 0.68 7.00
CA ARG A 114 27.93 -0.74 6.79
C ARG A 114 26.78 -0.93 5.78
N SER A 115 25.68 -0.20 5.96
CA SER A 115 24.52 -0.18 5.05
C SER A 115 24.91 0.20 3.62
N ALA A 116 25.68 1.29 3.45
CA ALA A 116 26.16 1.72 2.13
C ALA A 116 27.14 0.71 1.50
N ALA A 117 27.93 0.00 2.31
CA ALA A 117 28.84 -1.03 1.84
C ALA A 117 28.08 -2.24 1.28
N VAL A 118 27.04 -2.70 1.97
CA VAL A 118 26.17 -3.80 1.48
C VAL A 118 25.51 -3.43 0.15
N GLN A 119 24.98 -2.22 0.02
CA GLN A 119 24.39 -1.74 -1.23
C GLN A 119 25.41 -1.66 -2.37
N LEU A 120 26.65 -1.24 -2.10
CA LEU A 120 27.71 -1.20 -3.10
C LEU A 120 28.12 -2.61 -3.57
N ILE A 121 28.17 -3.57 -2.64
CA ILE A 121 28.47 -4.97 -2.96
C ILE A 121 27.40 -5.56 -3.88
N TRP A 122 26.14 -5.16 -3.72
CA TRP A 122 25.09 -5.47 -4.69
C TRP A 122 25.38 -4.91 -6.08
N VAL A 123 25.72 -3.62 -6.20
CA VAL A 123 26.06 -3.00 -7.49
C VAL A 123 27.16 -3.80 -8.18
N VAL A 124 28.22 -4.16 -7.45
CA VAL A 124 29.33 -4.95 -8.00
C VAL A 124 28.86 -6.35 -8.44
N SER A 125 27.97 -6.98 -7.68
CA SER A 125 27.45 -8.33 -7.97
C SER A 125 26.61 -8.39 -9.24
N GLN A 126 25.93 -7.30 -9.62
CA GLN A 126 25.18 -7.21 -10.88
C GLN A 126 26.07 -7.20 -12.12
N LEU A 127 27.26 -6.60 -11.99
CA LEU A 127 28.10 -6.23 -13.12
C LEU A 127 28.96 -7.39 -13.63
N TYR A 128 29.20 -8.40 -12.78
CA TYR A 128 30.08 -9.53 -13.10
C TYR A 128 29.53 -10.90 -12.68
N PRO A 129 28.40 -11.38 -13.25
CA PRO A 129 27.87 -12.70 -12.93
C PRO A 129 28.79 -13.88 -13.33
N GLU A 130 29.64 -13.70 -14.36
CA GLU A 130 30.49 -14.76 -14.91
C GLU A 130 31.92 -14.81 -14.33
N ARG A 131 32.44 -13.70 -13.78
CA ARG A 131 33.82 -13.64 -13.25
C ARG A 131 33.94 -14.11 -11.80
N SER A 132 32.81 -14.26 -11.10
CA SER A 132 32.69 -15.00 -9.84
C SER A 132 32.80 -16.52 -10.03
N ARG A 133 32.84 -17.01 -11.28
CA ARG A 133 33.22 -18.38 -11.61
C ARG A 133 34.74 -18.51 -11.50
N LYS A 134 35.24 -19.22 -10.48
CA LYS A 134 36.65 -19.65 -10.49
C LYS A 134 36.92 -20.43 -11.78
N ARG A 135 37.88 -19.97 -12.57
CA ARG A 135 38.37 -20.67 -13.77
C ARG A 135 38.62 -22.13 -13.41
N THR A 136 38.03 -23.01 -14.21
CA THR A 136 38.23 -24.45 -14.04
C THR A 136 39.74 -24.76 -14.11
N ALA A 137 40.19 -25.81 -13.44
CA ALA A 137 41.59 -26.20 -13.47
C ALA A 137 42.11 -26.35 -14.92
N HIS A 138 41.23 -26.79 -15.83
CA HIS A 138 41.51 -26.92 -17.26
C HIS A 138 41.79 -25.59 -17.96
N GLU A 139 41.01 -24.53 -17.66
CA GLU A 139 41.21 -23.19 -18.25
C GLU A 139 42.51 -22.53 -17.76
N ARG A 140 42.84 -22.70 -16.47
CA ARG A 140 44.12 -22.23 -15.89
C ARG A 140 45.32 -22.97 -16.47
N ALA A 141 45.21 -24.29 -16.65
CA ALA A 141 46.26 -25.09 -17.27
C ALA A 141 46.48 -24.72 -18.76
N LYS A 142 45.40 -24.41 -19.49
CA LYS A 142 45.47 -23.98 -20.89
C LYS A 142 46.17 -22.63 -21.05
N GLU A 143 45.94 -21.67 -20.15
CA GLU A 143 46.65 -20.39 -20.14
C GLU A 143 48.13 -20.55 -19.75
N LEU A 144 48.45 -21.37 -18.75
CA LEU A 144 49.85 -21.70 -18.40
C LEU A 144 50.60 -22.35 -19.59
N TYR A 145 49.91 -23.20 -20.34
CA TYR A 145 50.45 -23.79 -21.57
C TYR A 145 50.60 -22.75 -22.69
N SER A 146 49.68 -21.79 -22.78
CA SER A 146 49.69 -20.73 -23.80
C SER A 146 50.65 -19.58 -23.47
N SER A 147 50.95 -19.34 -22.19
CA SER A 147 51.84 -18.28 -21.70
C SER A 147 53.31 -18.69 -21.69
N GLY A 148 53.61 -19.98 -21.85
CA GLY A 148 54.98 -20.50 -21.96
C GLY A 148 55.77 -20.49 -20.64
N GLU A 149 55.13 -20.19 -19.51
CA GLU A 149 55.77 -20.24 -18.19
C GLU A 149 55.80 -21.68 -17.66
N PHE A 150 56.95 -22.34 -17.81
CA PHE A 150 57.16 -23.69 -17.28
C PHE A 150 57.36 -23.64 -15.75
N SER A 151 56.57 -24.43 -15.01
CA SER A 151 56.75 -24.62 -13.56
C SER A 151 58.11 -25.26 -13.27
N SER A 152 58.91 -24.64 -12.38
CA SER A 152 60.30 -25.04 -12.08
C SER A 152 60.43 -26.28 -11.16
N GLY A 153 59.39 -27.12 -11.05
CA GLY A 153 59.50 -28.48 -10.51
C GLY A 153 59.96 -28.60 -9.04
N ARG A 154 59.86 -27.56 -8.22
CA ARG A 154 60.38 -27.57 -6.82
C ARG A 154 59.37 -27.93 -5.73
N LYS A 155 58.16 -28.38 -6.06
CA LYS A 155 57.19 -28.86 -5.07
C LYS A 155 56.57 -30.18 -5.52
N TRP A 156 57.03 -31.30 -4.93
CA TRP A 156 56.34 -32.58 -5.02
C TRP A 156 54.95 -32.43 -4.39
N GLY A 157 53.92 -32.46 -5.24
CA GLY A 157 52.51 -32.26 -4.85
C GLY A 157 51.63 -31.74 -5.99
N ASP A 158 52.21 -31.27 -7.10
CA ASP A 158 51.43 -30.72 -8.22
C ASP A 158 50.82 -31.78 -9.17
N ASP A 159 51.41 -32.98 -9.22
CA ASP A 159 51.07 -34.05 -10.18
C ASP A 159 50.07 -35.11 -9.65
N ALA A 160 49.39 -34.88 -8.51
CA ALA A 160 48.33 -35.79 -8.07
C ALA A 160 47.04 -35.57 -8.89
N PRO A 161 46.36 -36.64 -9.38
CA PRO A 161 45.10 -36.49 -10.11
C PRO A 161 44.05 -35.87 -9.18
N LYS A 162 43.63 -34.65 -9.48
CA LYS A 162 42.63 -33.91 -8.70
C LYS A 162 41.23 -34.25 -9.23
N GLU A 163 40.30 -34.40 -8.29
CA GLU A 163 38.90 -34.81 -8.50
C GLU A 163 38.21 -33.99 -9.61
N GLU A 164 37.41 -34.66 -10.44
CA GLU A 164 36.55 -34.02 -11.43
C GLU A 164 35.49 -33.19 -10.71
N ILE A 165 35.64 -31.87 -10.73
CA ILE A 165 34.63 -30.94 -10.21
C ILE A 165 33.55 -30.78 -11.27
N ASP A 166 32.32 -31.18 -10.93
CA ASP A 166 31.14 -30.95 -11.75
C ASP A 166 30.99 -29.46 -12.09
N THR A 167 30.88 -29.14 -13.37
CA THR A 167 30.72 -27.77 -13.87
C THR A 167 29.42 -27.11 -13.39
N GLY A 168 28.44 -27.89 -12.90
CA GLY A 168 27.24 -27.40 -12.20
C GLY A 168 27.46 -27.02 -10.73
N ALA A 169 28.57 -27.45 -10.12
CA ALA A 169 28.94 -27.15 -8.73
C ALA A 169 29.81 -25.88 -8.58
N VAL A 170 30.09 -25.15 -9.67
CA VAL A 170 30.85 -23.90 -9.58
C VAL A 170 29.91 -22.77 -9.12
N ASN A 171 29.93 -22.54 -7.82
CA ASN A 171 29.11 -21.56 -7.11
C ASN A 171 29.33 -20.13 -7.64
N LEU A 172 28.27 -19.57 -8.25
CA LEU A 172 28.16 -18.16 -8.64
C LEU A 172 28.27 -17.15 -7.46
N ILE A 173 28.49 -17.64 -6.23
CA ILE A 173 28.32 -16.95 -4.94
C ILE A 173 29.55 -17.10 -4.01
N GLU A 174 30.60 -17.84 -4.39
CA GLU A 174 31.69 -18.19 -3.45
C GLU A 174 32.76 -17.10 -3.21
N SER A 175 32.55 -16.30 -2.15
CA SER A 175 33.37 -16.29 -0.91
C SER A 175 33.35 -14.91 -0.22
N GLY A 176 33.34 -13.81 -0.98
CA GLY A 176 33.36 -12.45 -0.41
C GLY A 176 31.98 -11.77 -0.36
N ALA A 177 31.27 -11.72 -1.49
CA ALA A 177 29.97 -11.04 -1.60
C ALA A 177 28.83 -11.76 -0.84
N CYS A 178 28.82 -13.10 -0.80
CA CYS A 178 27.88 -13.84 0.02
C CYS A 178 28.13 -13.63 1.51
N GLY A 179 29.41 -13.68 1.92
CA GLY A 179 29.79 -13.38 3.30
C GLY A 179 29.36 -11.98 3.70
N ALA A 180 29.47 -11.02 2.78
CA ALA A 180 29.00 -9.67 3.00
C ALA A 180 27.49 -9.54 3.23
N PHE A 181 26.67 -10.24 2.42
CA PHE A 181 25.23 -10.25 2.64
C PHE A 181 24.86 -10.94 3.95
N VAL A 182 25.48 -12.08 4.28
CA VAL A 182 25.26 -12.76 5.56
C VAL A 182 25.62 -11.85 6.73
N HIS A 183 26.79 -11.19 6.69
CA HIS A 183 27.18 -10.20 7.69
C HIS A 183 26.19 -9.04 7.80
N GLY A 184 25.68 -8.53 6.68
CA GLY A 184 24.68 -7.47 6.67
C GLY A 184 23.32 -7.91 7.24
N LEU A 185 22.93 -9.17 7.01
CA LEU A 185 21.70 -9.75 7.56
C LEU A 185 21.81 -10.04 9.06
N GLU A 186 23.00 -10.42 9.55
CA GLU A 186 23.28 -10.68 10.97
C GLU A 186 23.74 -9.43 11.75
N ASP A 187 23.67 -8.25 11.13
CA ASP A 187 24.14 -6.99 11.74
C ASP A 187 23.32 -6.63 12.98
N GLU A 188 23.95 -6.00 13.97
CA GLU A 188 23.29 -5.54 15.20
C GLU A 188 22.23 -4.45 14.95
N MET A 189 22.40 -3.66 13.87
CA MET A 189 21.51 -2.55 13.52
C MET A 189 20.54 -2.96 12.41
N TYR A 190 19.24 -2.81 12.69
CA TYR A 190 18.18 -3.22 11.78
C TYR A 190 18.19 -2.45 10.44
N GLU A 191 18.71 -1.22 10.40
CA GLU A 191 18.88 -0.44 9.17
C GLU A 191 19.84 -1.11 8.18
N VAL A 192 20.89 -1.77 8.69
CA VAL A 192 21.83 -2.53 7.87
C VAL A 192 21.18 -3.82 7.39
N ARG A 193 20.42 -4.50 8.27
CA ARG A 193 19.64 -5.71 7.93
C ARG A 193 18.64 -5.43 6.81
N ILE A 194 17.88 -4.33 6.91
CA ILE A 194 16.95 -3.87 5.87
C ILE A 194 17.68 -3.61 4.55
N ALA A 195 18.80 -2.87 4.58
CA ALA A 195 19.58 -2.60 3.38
C ALA A 195 20.11 -3.88 2.72
N ALA A 196 20.50 -4.89 3.51
CA ALA A 196 20.91 -6.20 3.02
C ALA A 196 19.76 -6.96 2.36
N VAL A 197 18.58 -6.99 2.98
CA VAL A 197 17.37 -7.60 2.41
C VAL A 197 16.98 -6.92 1.09
N GLU A 198 17.01 -5.60 1.02
CA GLU A 198 16.69 -4.84 -0.21
C GLU A 198 17.71 -5.10 -1.32
N ALA A 199 18.99 -5.14 -0.97
CA ALA A 199 20.05 -5.45 -1.90
C ALA A 199 19.90 -6.87 -2.48
N LEU A 200 19.61 -7.87 -1.64
CA LEU A 200 19.29 -9.23 -2.08
C LEU A 200 18.06 -9.26 -3.00
N CYS A 201 17.00 -8.53 -2.66
CA CYS A 201 15.80 -8.40 -3.48
C CYS A 201 16.12 -7.95 -4.91
N MET A 202 16.90 -6.88 -5.02
CA MET A 202 17.26 -6.30 -6.31
C MET A 202 18.10 -7.26 -7.15
N LEU A 203 18.95 -8.10 -6.52
CA LEU A 203 19.72 -9.14 -7.21
C LEU A 203 18.88 -10.32 -7.66
N ALA A 204 17.95 -10.76 -6.82
CA ALA A 204 17.01 -11.82 -7.15
C ALA A 204 16.02 -11.41 -8.26
N GLN A 205 15.68 -10.13 -8.37
CA GLN A 205 14.85 -9.63 -9.48
C GLN A 205 15.57 -9.66 -10.83
N SER A 206 16.89 -9.44 -10.87
CA SER A 206 17.66 -9.44 -12.11
C SER A 206 18.16 -10.84 -12.49
N SER A 207 18.33 -11.74 -11.52
CA SER A 207 18.85 -13.10 -11.73
C SER A 207 17.95 -14.16 -11.07
N PRO A 208 17.14 -14.89 -11.85
CA PRO A 208 16.29 -15.96 -11.32
C PRO A 208 17.06 -17.08 -10.61
N SER A 209 18.24 -17.46 -11.12
CA SER A 209 19.07 -18.49 -10.50
C SER A 209 19.68 -18.03 -9.17
N PHE A 210 19.82 -16.72 -8.95
CA PHE A 210 20.19 -16.17 -7.64
C PHE A 210 19.00 -16.14 -6.69
N ALA A 211 17.79 -15.87 -7.18
CA ALA A 211 16.57 -15.84 -6.38
C ALA A 211 16.33 -17.15 -5.61
N GLU A 212 16.61 -18.30 -6.24
CA GLU A 212 16.55 -19.60 -5.57
C GLU A 212 17.61 -19.76 -4.46
N LYS A 213 18.81 -19.22 -4.66
CA LYS A 213 19.94 -19.36 -3.71
C LYS A 213 19.84 -18.44 -2.51
N CYS A 214 19.23 -17.26 -2.65
CA CYS A 214 19.05 -16.34 -1.54
C CYS A 214 17.75 -16.58 -0.75
N LEU A 215 16.93 -17.54 -1.18
CA LEU A 215 15.62 -17.79 -0.62
C LEU A 215 15.69 -18.19 0.86
N ASP A 216 16.61 -19.10 1.22
CA ASP A 216 16.76 -19.54 2.61
C ASP A 216 17.10 -18.36 3.54
N PHE A 217 18.06 -17.51 3.14
CA PHE A 217 18.39 -16.30 3.90
C PHE A 217 17.21 -15.34 4.06
N LEU A 218 16.39 -15.15 3.02
CA LEU A 218 15.21 -14.29 3.10
C LEU A 218 14.12 -14.88 4.01
N VAL A 219 13.94 -16.20 3.99
CA VAL A 219 13.01 -16.91 4.88
C VAL A 219 13.49 -16.80 6.34
N ASP A 220 14.79 -16.88 6.60
CA ASP A 220 15.34 -16.73 7.96
C ASP A 220 15.01 -15.35 8.56
N MET A 221 15.04 -14.29 7.74
CA MET A 221 14.66 -12.93 8.17
C MET A 221 13.18 -12.78 8.55
N PHE A 222 12.34 -13.79 8.34
CA PHE A 222 10.94 -13.76 8.80
C PHE A 222 10.85 -13.97 10.31
N ASN A 223 11.90 -14.52 10.94
CA ASN A 223 11.98 -14.72 12.39
C ASN A 223 12.86 -13.69 13.10
N ASP A 224 13.20 -12.58 12.42
CA ASP A 224 13.98 -11.48 13.03
C ASP A 224 13.25 -10.92 14.25
N GLU A 225 14.00 -10.50 15.26
CA GLU A 225 13.47 -9.92 16.50
C GLU A 225 12.75 -8.58 16.25
N ILE A 226 13.11 -7.86 15.19
CA ILE A 226 12.57 -6.54 14.83
C ILE A 226 11.42 -6.67 13.82
N GLU A 227 10.26 -6.13 14.17
CA GLU A 227 9.04 -6.15 13.35
C GLU A 227 9.25 -5.52 11.96
N GLU A 228 10.02 -4.43 11.86
CA GLU A 228 10.28 -3.76 10.58
C GLU A 228 11.09 -4.63 9.62
N VAL A 229 12.07 -5.38 10.13
CA VAL A 229 12.88 -6.31 9.33
C VAL A 229 12.02 -7.46 8.83
N ARG A 230 11.20 -8.06 9.70
CA ARG A 230 10.23 -9.10 9.32
C ARG A 230 9.26 -8.63 8.23
N LEU A 231 8.70 -7.43 8.39
CA LEU A 231 7.77 -6.88 7.40
C LEU A 231 8.48 -6.65 6.05
N GLN A 232 9.69 -6.10 6.08
CA GLN A 232 10.45 -5.80 4.88
C GLN A 232 10.91 -7.07 4.14
N SER A 233 11.26 -8.14 4.85
CA SER A 233 11.63 -9.43 4.26
C SER A 233 10.43 -10.07 3.53
N ILE A 234 9.23 -10.03 4.12
CA ILE A 234 7.99 -10.48 3.46
C ILE A 234 7.69 -9.67 2.20
N HIS A 235 7.77 -8.34 2.27
CA HIS A 235 7.57 -7.47 1.11
C HIS A 235 8.59 -7.71 0.00
N THR A 236 9.84 -7.99 0.38
CA THR A 236 10.92 -8.32 -0.55
C THR A 236 10.66 -9.66 -1.24
N MET A 237 10.31 -10.71 -0.48
CA MET A 237 9.99 -12.01 -1.04
C MET A 237 8.82 -11.95 -2.02
N ARG A 238 7.82 -11.10 -1.73
CA ARG A 238 6.68 -10.88 -2.63
C ARG A 238 7.10 -10.36 -4.00
N LYS A 239 8.11 -9.48 -4.07
CA LYS A 239 8.61 -8.91 -5.34
C LYS A 239 9.27 -9.96 -6.23
N ILE A 240 9.87 -11.00 -5.64
CA ILE A 240 10.60 -12.05 -6.36
C ILE A 240 9.80 -13.36 -6.51
N SER A 241 8.59 -13.41 -5.93
CA SER A 241 7.73 -14.60 -5.82
C SER A 241 7.51 -15.36 -7.15
N ASN A 242 7.47 -14.65 -8.28
CA ASN A 242 7.30 -15.27 -9.60
C ASN A 242 8.49 -16.12 -10.06
N ASN A 243 9.68 -15.89 -9.50
CA ASN A 243 10.93 -16.56 -9.87
C ASN A 243 11.32 -17.67 -8.89
N ILE A 244 10.53 -17.88 -7.83
CA ILE A 244 10.82 -18.84 -6.77
C ILE A 244 9.66 -19.82 -6.59
N THR A 245 9.99 -21.00 -6.09
CA THR A 245 9.02 -22.01 -5.67
C THR A 245 9.40 -22.44 -4.26
N LEU A 246 8.46 -22.37 -3.32
CA LEU A 246 8.75 -22.75 -1.93
C LEU A 246 8.78 -24.27 -1.77
N ARG A 247 9.79 -24.75 -1.07
CA ARG A 247 9.85 -26.11 -0.55
C ARG A 247 9.00 -26.24 0.71
N GLU A 248 8.71 -27.47 1.12
CA GLU A 248 7.86 -27.74 2.29
C GLU A 248 8.48 -27.20 3.60
N ASP A 249 9.79 -27.39 3.80
CA ASP A 249 10.54 -26.89 4.96
C ASP A 249 10.49 -25.35 5.05
N GLN A 250 10.63 -24.67 3.91
CA GLN A 250 10.55 -23.21 3.83
C GLN A 250 9.13 -22.72 4.07
N LEU A 251 8.13 -23.47 3.58
CA LEU A 251 6.73 -23.12 3.73
C LEU A 251 6.30 -23.19 5.21
N ASP A 252 6.76 -24.19 5.96
CA ASP A 252 6.54 -24.27 7.41
C ASP A 252 7.02 -23.00 8.13
N THR A 253 8.26 -22.56 7.84
CA THR A 253 8.82 -21.34 8.42
C THR A 253 8.04 -20.08 8.01
N VAL A 254 7.66 -19.98 6.74
CA VAL A 254 6.86 -18.86 6.21
C VAL A 254 5.48 -18.81 6.89
N LEU A 255 4.83 -19.95 7.08
CA LEU A 255 3.50 -20.03 7.68
C LEU A 255 3.50 -19.77 9.18
N ALA A 256 4.60 -20.03 9.90
CA ALA A 256 4.72 -19.70 11.32
C ALA A 256 4.51 -18.20 11.62
N VAL A 257 4.78 -17.32 10.65
CA VAL A 257 4.54 -15.87 10.76
C VAL A 257 3.05 -15.52 10.86
N LEU A 258 2.13 -16.42 10.50
CA LEU A 258 0.69 -16.24 10.76
C LEU A 258 0.37 -16.11 12.25
N GLU A 259 1.27 -16.51 13.14
CA GLU A 259 1.12 -16.34 14.58
C GLU A 259 1.62 -14.97 15.11
N ASP A 260 2.21 -14.12 14.27
CA ASP A 260 2.74 -12.82 14.67
C ASP A 260 1.63 -11.94 15.26
N SER A 261 1.94 -11.22 16.34
CA SER A 261 1.01 -10.30 17.00
C SER A 261 0.58 -9.13 16.10
N SER A 262 1.45 -8.69 15.19
CA SER A 262 1.22 -7.55 14.30
C SER A 262 0.29 -7.93 13.15
N ARG A 263 -0.84 -7.23 13.07
CA ARG A 263 -1.80 -7.39 11.96
C ARG A 263 -1.17 -7.04 10.61
N ASP A 264 -0.29 -6.05 10.57
CA ASP A 264 0.34 -5.60 9.32
C ASP A 264 1.27 -6.68 8.74
N ILE A 265 2.03 -7.38 9.60
CA ILE A 265 2.86 -8.53 9.20
C ILE A 265 1.98 -9.67 8.68
N ARG A 266 0.92 -10.04 9.40
CA ARG A 266 0.01 -11.11 8.97
C ARG A 266 -0.66 -10.79 7.63
N GLU A 267 -1.13 -9.55 7.46
CA GLU A 267 -1.72 -9.08 6.20
C GLU A 267 -0.69 -9.13 5.05
N ALA A 268 0.55 -8.69 5.29
CA ALA A 268 1.63 -8.77 4.30
C ALA A 268 1.93 -10.23 3.89
N LEU A 269 1.89 -11.16 4.85
CA LEU A 269 2.07 -12.59 4.59
C LEU A 269 0.90 -13.18 3.79
N HIS A 270 -0.35 -12.82 4.10
CA HIS A 270 -1.50 -13.22 3.28
C HIS A 270 -1.33 -12.75 1.83
N GLU A 271 -0.81 -11.53 1.62
CA GLU A 271 -0.51 -11.01 0.28
C GLU A 271 0.65 -11.73 -0.41
N LEU A 272 1.68 -12.17 0.33
CA LEU A 272 2.76 -13.01 -0.21
C LEU A 272 2.20 -14.36 -0.68
N LEU A 273 1.42 -15.05 0.15
CA LEU A 273 0.82 -16.34 -0.18
C LEU A 273 -0.11 -16.29 -1.40
N CYS A 274 -0.68 -15.11 -1.73
CA CYS A 274 -1.47 -14.93 -2.95
C CYS A 274 -0.65 -15.14 -4.24
N CYS A 275 0.66 -14.88 -4.22
CA CYS A 275 1.53 -14.98 -5.39
C CYS A 275 2.57 -16.10 -5.32
N THR A 276 2.74 -16.74 -4.16
CA THR A 276 3.64 -17.87 -3.97
C THR A 276 3.29 -19.06 -4.86
N ASN A 277 4.32 -19.75 -5.37
CA ASN A 277 4.17 -21.05 -6.02
C ASN A 277 4.57 -22.17 -5.04
N VAL A 278 3.71 -23.18 -4.94
CA VAL A 278 3.91 -24.38 -4.10
C VAL A 278 4.02 -25.61 -5.00
N SER A 279 4.93 -26.53 -4.67
CA SER A 279 5.22 -27.71 -5.49
C SER A 279 4.31 -28.92 -5.23
N THR A 280 3.77 -29.05 -4.02
CA THR A 280 3.09 -30.28 -3.55
C THR A 280 1.67 -29.99 -3.06
N LYS A 281 0.81 -31.02 -3.08
CA LYS A 281 -0.55 -30.90 -2.51
C LYS A 281 -0.49 -30.78 -0.98
N GLU A 282 0.51 -31.40 -0.36
CA GLU A 282 0.78 -31.35 1.07
C GLU A 282 1.07 -29.91 1.51
N GLY A 283 1.84 -29.14 0.73
CA GLY A 283 2.06 -27.72 1.00
C GLY A 283 0.79 -26.87 0.90
N ILE A 284 -0.10 -27.15 -0.07
CA ILE A 284 -1.40 -26.46 -0.15
C ILE A 284 -2.28 -26.81 1.05
N HIS A 285 -2.31 -28.09 1.45
CA HIS A 285 -3.04 -28.54 2.61
C HIS A 285 -2.53 -27.89 3.91
N LEU A 286 -1.21 -27.85 4.10
CA LEU A 286 -0.56 -27.18 5.23
C LEU A 286 -0.92 -25.68 5.28
N ALA A 287 -0.81 -24.98 4.16
CA ALA A 287 -1.18 -23.57 4.07
C ALA A 287 -2.66 -23.33 4.42
N LEU A 288 -3.57 -24.19 3.94
CA LEU A 288 -4.99 -24.11 4.29
C LEU A 288 -5.20 -24.32 5.78
N VAL A 289 -4.62 -25.37 6.37
CA VAL A 289 -4.75 -25.66 7.81
C VAL A 289 -4.24 -24.50 8.65
N GLU A 290 -3.09 -23.92 8.32
CA GLU A 290 -2.53 -22.81 9.10
C GLU A 290 -3.32 -21.52 8.95
N LEU A 291 -3.86 -21.24 7.75
CA LEU A 291 -4.79 -20.13 7.53
C LEU A 291 -6.11 -20.31 8.31
N LEU A 292 -6.61 -21.54 8.43
CA LEU A 292 -7.81 -21.82 9.24
C LEU A 292 -7.53 -21.65 10.74
N LYS A 293 -6.37 -22.09 11.25
CA LYS A 293 -5.94 -21.79 12.63
C LYS A 293 -5.82 -20.28 12.86
N ASN A 294 -5.24 -19.56 11.89
CA ASN A 294 -5.13 -18.11 11.92
C ASN A 294 -6.50 -17.44 11.98
N LEU A 295 -7.48 -17.93 11.22
CA LEU A 295 -8.87 -17.45 11.26
C LEU A 295 -9.54 -17.66 12.63
N THR A 296 -9.29 -18.81 13.27
CA THR A 296 -9.79 -19.08 14.63
C THR A 296 -9.14 -18.17 15.67
N LYS A 297 -7.83 -17.92 15.56
CA LYS A 297 -7.07 -17.07 16.50
C LYS A 297 -7.34 -15.58 16.28
N TYR A 298 -7.47 -15.14 15.03
CA TYR A 298 -7.68 -13.74 14.62
C TYR A 298 -8.85 -13.61 13.63
N PRO A 299 -10.11 -13.61 14.11
CA PRO A 299 -11.29 -13.48 13.23
C PRO A 299 -11.35 -12.18 12.42
N THR A 300 -10.60 -11.15 12.83
CA THR A 300 -10.48 -9.87 12.09
C THR A 300 -9.78 -9.99 10.74
N ASP A 301 -9.07 -11.10 10.52
CA ASP A 301 -8.25 -11.33 9.34
C ASP A 301 -9.01 -12.14 8.27
N ARG A 302 -10.31 -12.40 8.51
CA ARG A 302 -11.19 -13.20 7.64
C ARG A 302 -11.12 -12.80 6.17
N ASP A 303 -11.27 -11.52 5.87
CA ASP A 303 -11.37 -11.06 4.48
C ASP A 303 -10.02 -11.20 3.74
N SER A 304 -8.88 -11.00 4.43
CA SER A 304 -7.55 -11.21 3.84
C SER A 304 -7.25 -12.70 3.65
N ILE A 305 -7.68 -13.57 4.57
CA ILE A 305 -7.58 -15.03 4.44
C ILE A 305 -8.41 -15.54 3.26
N TRP A 306 -9.66 -15.11 3.13
CA TRP A 306 -10.51 -15.50 2.00
C TRP A 306 -9.95 -15.04 0.65
N LYS A 307 -9.40 -13.81 0.61
CA LYS A 307 -8.68 -13.31 -0.57
C LYS A 307 -7.44 -14.16 -0.86
N CYS A 308 -6.67 -14.54 0.16
CA CYS A 308 -5.51 -15.43 0.02
C CYS A 308 -5.91 -16.78 -0.60
N LEU A 309 -6.91 -17.46 -0.02
CA LEU A 309 -7.38 -18.76 -0.50
C LEU A 309 -7.96 -18.70 -1.92
N LYS A 310 -8.64 -17.60 -2.28
CA LYS A 310 -9.06 -17.34 -3.65
C LYS A 310 -7.87 -17.41 -4.62
N PHE A 311 -6.79 -16.68 -4.33
CA PHE A 311 -5.61 -16.66 -5.20
C PHE A 311 -4.86 -17.99 -5.18
N LEU A 312 -4.67 -18.59 -4.00
CA LEU A 312 -4.00 -19.88 -3.83
C LEU A 312 -4.67 -20.98 -4.66
N GLY A 313 -6.01 -21.06 -4.63
CA GLY A 313 -6.79 -22.01 -5.41
C GLY A 313 -6.73 -21.74 -6.91
N SER A 314 -6.77 -20.46 -7.31
CA SER A 314 -6.67 -20.08 -8.73
C SER A 314 -5.32 -20.40 -9.36
N ARG A 315 -4.23 -20.37 -8.58
CA ARG A 315 -2.87 -20.66 -9.03
C ARG A 315 -2.54 -22.16 -9.05
N HIS A 316 -3.11 -22.94 -8.13
CA HIS A 316 -2.76 -24.36 -7.95
C HIS A 316 -3.96 -25.32 -8.14
N PRO A 317 -4.74 -25.21 -9.24
CA PRO A 317 -5.96 -26.00 -9.41
C PRO A 317 -5.70 -27.51 -9.45
N THR A 318 -4.57 -27.93 -10.03
CA THR A 318 -4.15 -29.33 -10.13
C THR A 318 -3.70 -29.92 -8.79
N LEU A 319 -3.12 -29.11 -7.90
CA LEU A 319 -2.72 -29.55 -6.55
C LEU A 319 -3.92 -29.61 -5.60
N VAL A 320 -4.92 -28.74 -5.79
CA VAL A 320 -6.16 -28.74 -5.00
C VAL A 320 -7.06 -29.92 -5.37
N LEU A 321 -7.13 -30.33 -6.64
CA LEU A 321 -8.00 -31.41 -7.11
C LEU A 321 -7.98 -32.70 -6.25
N PRO A 322 -6.81 -33.30 -5.92
CA PRO A 322 -6.76 -34.50 -5.09
C PRO A 322 -7.16 -34.27 -3.62
N LEU A 323 -7.19 -33.02 -3.14
CA LEU A 323 -7.59 -32.67 -1.77
C LEU A 323 -9.11 -32.52 -1.63
N VAL A 324 -9.84 -32.26 -2.72
CA VAL A 324 -11.28 -31.96 -2.69
C VAL A 324 -12.11 -33.00 -1.92
N PRO A 325 -11.93 -34.32 -2.11
CA PRO A 325 -12.74 -35.30 -1.38
C PRO A 325 -12.52 -35.28 0.13
N GLU A 326 -11.29 -35.01 0.57
CA GLU A 326 -10.91 -34.88 1.98
C GLU A 326 -11.46 -33.59 2.58
N LEU A 327 -11.27 -32.46 1.88
CA LEU A 327 -11.69 -31.14 2.34
C LEU A 327 -13.22 -30.99 2.43
N LEU A 328 -13.95 -31.62 1.51
CA LEU A 328 -15.41 -31.66 1.55
C LEU A 328 -15.95 -32.78 2.44
N SER A 329 -15.07 -33.60 3.05
CA SER A 329 -15.44 -34.78 3.83
C SER A 329 -16.42 -35.69 3.07
N THR A 330 -16.21 -35.90 1.78
CA THR A 330 -17.09 -36.75 0.96
C THR A 330 -16.74 -38.23 1.16
N HIS A 331 -17.75 -39.06 1.44
CA HIS A 331 -17.57 -40.51 1.50
C HIS A 331 -18.23 -41.19 0.29
N PRO A 332 -17.59 -42.18 -0.38
CA PRO A 332 -18.13 -42.78 -1.61
C PRO A 332 -19.51 -43.45 -1.48
N PHE A 333 -19.90 -43.83 -0.26
CA PHE A 333 -21.11 -44.60 0.02
C PHE A 333 -22.06 -43.95 1.04
N PHE A 334 -21.64 -42.88 1.72
CA PHE A 334 -22.40 -42.27 2.81
C PHE A 334 -22.48 -40.77 2.61
N ASP A 335 -23.67 -40.21 2.82
CA ASP A 335 -23.84 -38.77 2.93
C ASP A 335 -23.31 -38.31 4.29
N THR A 336 -22.29 -37.46 4.26
CA THR A 336 -21.78 -36.79 5.47
C THR A 336 -22.68 -35.63 5.85
N ALA A 337 -22.67 -35.28 7.15
CA ALA A 337 -23.48 -34.17 7.65
C ALA A 337 -23.11 -32.87 6.92
N GLU A 338 -24.14 -32.15 6.45
CA GLU A 338 -23.97 -30.88 5.75
C GLU A 338 -23.32 -29.84 6.69
N PRO A 339 -22.17 -29.26 6.33
CA PRO A 339 -21.51 -28.24 7.14
C PRO A 339 -22.34 -26.95 7.21
N ASP A 340 -22.16 -26.18 8.29
CA ASP A 340 -22.84 -24.91 8.48
C ASP A 340 -22.30 -23.83 7.52
N MET A 341 -23.21 -23.10 6.87
CA MET A 341 -22.88 -22.00 5.96
C MET A 341 -22.50 -20.71 6.70
N ASP A 342 -22.76 -20.62 8.00
CA ASP A 342 -22.29 -19.52 8.83
C ASP A 342 -20.86 -19.73 9.35
N ASP A 343 -20.29 -20.93 9.18
CA ASP A 343 -18.91 -21.23 9.57
C ASP A 343 -17.89 -20.58 8.60
N PRO A 344 -17.11 -19.58 9.05
CA PRO A 344 -16.15 -18.91 8.19
C PRO A 344 -14.99 -19.82 7.74
N ALA A 345 -14.70 -20.91 8.46
CA ALA A 345 -13.70 -21.89 8.06
C ALA A 345 -14.18 -22.73 6.88
N TYR A 346 -15.43 -23.22 6.91
CA TYR A 346 -16.02 -23.92 5.78
C TYR A 346 -16.15 -23.02 4.53
N ILE A 347 -16.55 -21.75 4.69
CA ILE A 347 -16.56 -20.78 3.57
C ILE A 347 -15.16 -20.64 2.97
N ALA A 348 -14.11 -20.55 3.79
CA ALA A 348 -12.72 -20.48 3.34
C ALA A 348 -12.35 -21.69 2.44
N VAL A 349 -12.72 -22.91 2.86
CA VAL A 349 -12.52 -24.14 2.08
C VAL A 349 -13.26 -24.08 0.75
N LEU A 350 -14.52 -23.66 0.74
CA LEU A 350 -15.30 -23.51 -0.49
C LEU A 350 -14.73 -22.45 -1.44
N VAL A 351 -14.24 -21.32 -0.91
CA VAL A 351 -13.57 -20.28 -1.71
C VAL A 351 -12.32 -20.85 -2.40
N LEU A 352 -11.49 -21.64 -1.71
CA LEU A 352 -10.34 -22.31 -2.30
C LEU A 352 -10.77 -23.23 -3.45
N ILE A 353 -11.72 -24.12 -3.19
CA ILE A 353 -12.19 -25.14 -4.14
C ILE A 353 -12.83 -24.51 -5.37
N PHE A 354 -13.73 -23.53 -5.22
CA PHE A 354 -14.40 -22.90 -6.36
C PHE A 354 -13.44 -22.09 -7.22
N ASN A 355 -12.40 -21.49 -6.64
CA ASN A 355 -11.37 -20.82 -7.44
C ASN A 355 -10.48 -21.80 -8.22
N ALA A 356 -10.18 -22.97 -7.65
CA ALA A 356 -9.51 -24.07 -8.34
C ALA A 356 -10.39 -24.69 -9.45
N ALA A 357 -11.69 -24.83 -9.21
CA ALA A 357 -12.64 -25.43 -10.14
C ALA A 357 -12.81 -24.62 -11.45
N LYS A 358 -12.47 -23.33 -11.45
CA LYS A 358 -12.57 -22.47 -12.64
C LYS A 358 -11.75 -23.01 -13.82
N THR A 359 -10.57 -23.56 -13.54
CA THR A 359 -9.63 -24.10 -14.53
C THR A 359 -9.57 -25.62 -14.54
N CYS A 360 -10.32 -26.30 -13.66
CA CYS A 360 -10.36 -27.74 -13.54
C CYS A 360 -11.78 -28.29 -13.84
N PRO A 361 -12.07 -28.69 -15.10
CA PRO A 361 -13.41 -29.10 -15.51
C PRO A 361 -13.89 -30.41 -14.88
N THR A 362 -12.98 -31.23 -14.34
CA THR A 362 -13.31 -32.48 -13.63
C THR A 362 -13.68 -32.26 -12.18
N MET A 363 -13.37 -31.10 -11.61
CA MET A 363 -13.60 -30.81 -10.19
C MET A 363 -15.08 -30.83 -9.78
N PRO A 364 -16.03 -30.29 -10.59
CA PRO A 364 -17.46 -30.40 -10.28
C PRO A 364 -17.99 -31.82 -10.17
N ALA A 365 -17.31 -32.82 -10.75
CA ALA A 365 -17.71 -34.23 -10.61
C ALA A 365 -17.48 -34.79 -9.20
N LEU A 366 -16.71 -34.08 -8.36
CA LEU A 366 -16.44 -34.43 -6.96
C LEU A 366 -17.39 -33.73 -5.98
N PHE A 367 -18.27 -32.85 -6.47
CA PHE A 367 -19.15 -32.06 -5.61
C PHE A 367 -20.40 -32.85 -5.22
N SER A 368 -20.79 -32.70 -3.96
CA SER A 368 -22.09 -33.14 -3.44
C SER A 368 -23.21 -32.17 -3.86
N ASP A 369 -24.46 -32.62 -3.73
CA ASP A 369 -25.64 -31.79 -4.01
C ASP A 369 -25.67 -30.49 -3.20
N HIS A 370 -25.28 -30.56 -1.91
CA HIS A 370 -25.21 -29.37 -1.06
C HIS A 370 -24.10 -28.41 -1.51
N THR A 371 -22.96 -28.91 -1.99
CA THR A 371 -21.86 -28.08 -2.51
C THR A 371 -22.32 -27.23 -3.70
N PHE A 372 -23.18 -27.77 -4.57
CA PHE A 372 -23.78 -27.00 -5.67
C PHE A 372 -24.74 -25.90 -5.18
N ARG A 373 -25.50 -26.17 -4.10
CA ARG A 373 -26.35 -25.15 -3.45
C ARG A 373 -25.51 -24.05 -2.81
N HIS A 374 -24.46 -24.43 -2.07
CA HIS A 374 -23.52 -23.51 -1.43
C HIS A 374 -22.79 -22.64 -2.45
N TYR A 375 -22.37 -23.21 -3.58
CA TYR A 375 -21.82 -22.45 -4.69
C TYR A 375 -22.78 -21.36 -5.18
N ALA A 376 -24.05 -21.69 -5.40
CA ALA A 376 -25.03 -20.72 -5.89
C ALA A 376 -25.23 -19.57 -4.90
N TYR A 377 -25.36 -19.88 -3.61
CA TYR A 377 -25.49 -18.88 -2.56
C TYR A 377 -24.24 -17.97 -2.45
N LEU A 378 -23.04 -18.57 -2.42
CA LEU A 378 -21.78 -17.81 -2.31
C LEU A 378 -21.46 -17.03 -3.58
N ARG A 379 -21.90 -17.49 -4.75
CA ARG A 379 -21.73 -16.75 -6.00
C ARG A 379 -22.57 -15.46 -6.01
N ASP A 380 -23.77 -15.50 -5.46
CA ASP A 380 -24.66 -14.34 -5.38
C ASP A 380 -24.23 -13.38 -4.25
N SER A 381 -23.87 -13.90 -3.08
CA SER A 381 -23.49 -13.10 -1.91
C SER A 381 -22.02 -12.59 -1.93
N LEU A 382 -21.08 -13.39 -2.44
CA LEU A 382 -19.63 -13.15 -2.42
C LEU A 382 -19.03 -13.23 -3.83
N SER A 383 -19.66 -12.57 -4.80
CA SER A 383 -19.28 -12.60 -6.22
C SER A 383 -17.84 -12.12 -6.52
N HIS A 384 -17.24 -11.35 -5.61
CA HIS A 384 -15.85 -10.89 -5.68
C HIS A 384 -14.83 -11.95 -5.25
N LEU A 385 -15.24 -12.98 -4.50
CA LEU A 385 -14.43 -14.11 -4.07
C LEU A 385 -14.68 -15.37 -4.88
N VAL A 386 -15.94 -15.65 -5.24
CA VAL A 386 -16.34 -16.90 -5.92
C VAL A 386 -16.52 -16.66 -7.43
N PRO A 387 -15.76 -17.34 -8.30
CA PRO A 387 -15.86 -17.15 -9.76
C PRO A 387 -17.09 -17.85 -10.35
N ALA A 388 -17.46 -17.48 -11.58
CA ALA A 388 -18.46 -18.22 -12.35
C ALA A 388 -17.89 -19.54 -12.89
N LEU A 389 -18.52 -20.65 -12.54
CA LEU A 389 -18.17 -22.01 -12.95
C LEU A 389 -19.09 -22.53 -14.07
N ARG A 390 -18.55 -23.40 -14.93
CA ARG A 390 -19.31 -24.15 -15.94
C ARG A 390 -19.74 -25.48 -15.35
N LEU A 391 -20.91 -25.50 -14.70
CA LEU A 391 -21.43 -26.71 -14.04
C LEU A 391 -22.31 -27.52 -14.99
N PRO A 392 -22.17 -28.86 -15.04
CA PRO A 392 -23.04 -29.71 -15.85
C PRO A 392 -24.48 -29.65 -15.32
N GLY A 393 -25.46 -29.49 -16.21
CA GLY A 393 -26.89 -29.55 -15.88
C GLY A 393 -27.57 -28.24 -15.47
N ARG A 394 -26.82 -27.15 -15.23
CA ARG A 394 -27.40 -25.82 -14.98
C ARG A 394 -26.98 -24.85 -16.08
N LYS A 395 -27.89 -24.56 -17.01
CA LYS A 395 -27.79 -23.32 -17.80
C LYS A 395 -27.87 -22.20 -16.78
N LEU A 396 -26.74 -21.59 -16.43
CA LEU A 396 -26.78 -20.27 -15.81
C LEU A 396 -27.67 -19.44 -16.73
N VAL A 397 -28.77 -18.89 -16.20
CA VAL A 397 -29.38 -17.70 -16.77
C VAL A 397 -28.37 -16.59 -16.51
N SER A 398 -27.21 -16.69 -17.16
CA SER A 398 -26.39 -15.55 -17.45
C SER A 398 -27.28 -14.77 -18.39
N SER A 399 -27.89 -13.72 -17.84
CA SER A 399 -28.02 -12.48 -18.59
C SER A 399 -26.60 -12.13 -19.04
N ALA A 400 -26.17 -12.78 -20.12
CA ALA A 400 -25.13 -12.26 -20.97
C ALA A 400 -25.79 -11.02 -21.58
N VAL A 401 -25.71 -9.91 -20.84
CA VAL A 401 -25.66 -8.61 -21.49
C VAL A 401 -24.37 -8.68 -22.28
N SER A 402 -24.50 -9.17 -23.51
CA SER A 402 -23.53 -8.99 -24.57
C SER A 402 -23.21 -7.50 -24.52
N SER A 403 -22.02 -7.16 -24.04
CA SER A 403 -21.47 -5.82 -24.17
C SER A 403 -21.15 -5.63 -25.65
N ASN A 404 -22.20 -5.43 -26.45
CA ASN A 404 -22.12 -4.67 -27.67
C ASN A 404 -21.75 -3.27 -27.21
N ILE A 405 -20.46 -2.98 -27.27
CA ILE A 405 -19.86 -1.67 -27.02
C ILE A 405 -20.34 -0.76 -28.16
N THR A 406 -21.55 -0.24 -28.03
CA THR A 406 -21.93 1.06 -28.55
C THR A 406 -21.77 2.06 -27.41
N PRO A 407 -21.23 3.28 -27.64
CA PRO A 407 -21.12 4.30 -26.61
C PRO A 407 -22.52 4.88 -26.35
N HIS A 408 -23.39 4.11 -25.72
CA HIS A 408 -24.65 4.61 -25.22
C HIS A 408 -24.34 5.17 -23.83
N GLU A 409 -24.55 6.47 -23.63
CA GLU A 409 -24.40 7.12 -22.33
C GLU A 409 -25.19 6.34 -21.27
N ASP A 410 -24.63 6.24 -20.06
CA ASP A 410 -25.26 5.55 -18.92
C ASP A 410 -26.66 6.15 -18.68
N PRO A 411 -27.74 5.35 -18.65
CA PRO A 411 -29.09 5.84 -18.41
C PRO A 411 -29.21 6.63 -17.09
N SER A 412 -28.38 6.31 -16.10
CA SER A 412 -28.31 7.01 -14.81
C SER A 412 -27.74 8.43 -14.98
N GLN A 413 -26.73 8.57 -15.84
CA GLN A 413 -26.11 9.85 -16.17
C GLN A 413 -27.06 10.72 -17.02
N GLN A 414 -27.78 10.10 -17.96
CA GLN A 414 -28.82 10.81 -18.74
C GLN A 414 -29.96 11.29 -17.85
N PHE A 415 -30.43 10.46 -16.91
CA PHE A 415 -31.46 10.86 -15.95
C PHE A 415 -31.02 12.03 -15.06
N LEU A 416 -29.77 11.99 -14.57
CA LEU A 416 -29.18 13.10 -13.81
C LEU A 416 -29.19 14.39 -14.63
N GLN A 417 -28.70 14.34 -15.87
CA GLN A 417 -28.64 15.50 -16.75
C GLN A 417 -30.03 16.06 -17.04
N GLN A 418 -30.99 15.20 -17.39
CA GLN A 418 -32.39 15.61 -17.60
C GLN A 418 -33.04 16.21 -16.36
N SER A 419 -32.68 15.72 -15.16
CA SER A 419 -33.18 16.25 -13.90
C SER A 419 -32.64 17.66 -13.63
N LEU A 420 -31.35 17.89 -13.86
CA LEU A 420 -30.73 19.21 -13.72
C LEU A 420 -31.22 20.18 -14.80
N ASP A 421 -31.39 19.72 -16.04
CA ASP A 421 -31.89 20.54 -17.14
C ASP A 421 -33.32 21.03 -16.86
N ARG A 422 -34.14 20.18 -16.23
CA ARG A 422 -35.50 20.54 -15.81
C ARG A 422 -35.51 21.67 -14.79
N VAL A 423 -34.52 21.76 -13.91
CA VAL A 423 -34.41 22.83 -12.91
C VAL A 423 -34.18 24.20 -13.56
N TYR A 424 -33.56 24.29 -14.75
CA TYR A 424 -33.43 25.59 -15.43
C TYR A 424 -34.78 26.24 -15.76
N SER A 425 -35.86 25.45 -15.88
CA SER A 425 -37.21 25.96 -16.12
C SER A 425 -37.84 26.67 -14.91
N VAL A 426 -37.24 26.57 -13.71
CA VAL A 426 -37.72 27.20 -12.46
C VAL A 426 -37.92 28.71 -12.60
N GLN A 427 -37.14 29.39 -13.44
CA GLN A 427 -37.25 30.84 -13.65
C GLN A 427 -38.58 31.28 -14.28
N HIS A 428 -39.31 30.36 -14.91
CA HIS A 428 -40.56 30.64 -15.63
C HIS A 428 -41.82 30.15 -14.88
N LEU A 429 -41.64 29.56 -13.70
CA LEU A 429 -42.73 29.04 -12.87
C LEU A 429 -43.16 30.05 -11.82
N ASP A 430 -44.39 29.90 -11.35
CA ASP A 430 -44.88 30.62 -10.19
C ASP A 430 -44.15 30.16 -8.91
N PRO A 431 -44.11 30.99 -7.85
CA PRO A 431 -43.51 30.69 -6.55
C PRO A 431 -43.78 29.28 -6.01
N GLN A 432 -45.01 28.78 -6.13
CA GLN A 432 -45.42 27.48 -5.61
C GLN A 432 -44.92 26.35 -6.52
N GLY A 433 -45.12 26.46 -7.84
CA GLY A 433 -44.61 25.48 -8.81
C GLY A 433 -43.08 25.35 -8.80
N ALA A 434 -42.36 26.45 -8.58
CA ALA A 434 -40.91 26.45 -8.39
C ALA A 434 -40.46 25.66 -7.15
N GLN A 435 -41.16 25.81 -6.02
CA GLN A 435 -40.85 25.05 -4.80
C GLN A 435 -41.11 23.56 -4.98
N GLU A 436 -42.26 23.18 -5.54
CA GLU A 436 -42.63 21.78 -5.77
C GLU A 436 -41.65 21.08 -6.73
N LEU A 437 -41.26 21.76 -7.81
CA LEU A 437 -40.26 21.22 -8.75
C LEU A 437 -38.92 20.96 -8.05
N LEU A 438 -38.45 21.89 -7.21
CA LEU A 438 -37.21 21.73 -6.45
C LEU A 438 -37.32 20.59 -5.43
N GLU A 439 -38.42 20.48 -4.70
CA GLU A 439 -38.64 19.39 -3.74
C GLU A 439 -38.64 18.01 -4.43
N PHE A 440 -39.28 17.89 -5.59
CA PHE A 440 -39.27 16.64 -6.36
C PHE A 440 -37.88 16.30 -6.88
N THR A 441 -37.17 17.27 -7.46
CA THR A 441 -35.82 17.04 -7.99
C THR A 441 -34.80 16.74 -6.90
N ILE A 442 -34.88 17.39 -5.72
CA ILE A 442 -34.04 17.06 -4.57
C ILE A 442 -34.25 15.60 -4.15
N ARG A 443 -35.51 15.16 -4.03
CA ARG A 443 -35.83 13.77 -3.66
C ARG A 443 -35.34 12.77 -4.69
N ASP A 444 -35.49 13.07 -5.98
CA ASP A 444 -35.05 12.21 -7.07
C ASP A 444 -33.52 12.09 -7.09
N LEU A 445 -32.79 13.19 -6.85
CA LEU A 445 -31.32 13.19 -6.77
C LEU A 445 -30.80 12.45 -5.52
N GLN A 446 -31.42 12.66 -4.36
CA GLN A 446 -31.09 11.89 -3.15
C GLN A 446 -31.30 10.40 -3.38
N ARG A 447 -32.42 10.02 -4.02
CA ARG A 447 -32.70 8.62 -4.34
C ARG A 447 -31.71 8.05 -5.36
N LEU A 448 -31.28 8.84 -6.34
CA LEU A 448 -30.24 8.45 -7.28
C LEU A 448 -28.91 8.18 -6.58
N GLY A 449 -28.53 9.04 -5.62
CA GLY A 449 -27.30 8.87 -4.84
C GLY A 449 -27.32 7.63 -3.93
N GLU A 450 -28.47 7.29 -3.36
CA GLU A 450 -28.66 6.04 -2.59
C GLU A 450 -28.53 4.78 -3.46
N LEU A 451 -28.94 4.85 -4.72
CA LEU A 451 -29.00 3.69 -5.62
C LEU A 451 -27.72 3.48 -6.43
N GLN A 452 -26.99 4.56 -6.78
CA GLN A 452 -25.83 4.50 -7.66
C GLN A 452 -24.58 5.08 -7.00
N SER A 453 -23.69 4.21 -6.55
CA SER A 453 -22.49 4.60 -5.78
C SER A 453 -21.50 5.46 -6.58
N GLU A 454 -21.41 5.29 -7.91
CA GLU A 454 -20.49 6.07 -8.75
C GLU A 454 -20.95 7.52 -8.95
N LEU A 455 -22.27 7.74 -9.03
CA LEU A 455 -22.86 9.07 -9.21
C LEU A 455 -23.28 9.73 -7.89
N ALA A 456 -23.14 9.04 -6.75
CA ALA A 456 -23.57 9.52 -5.45
C ALA A 456 -22.98 10.90 -5.11
N GLY A 457 -21.69 11.12 -5.37
CA GLY A 457 -21.04 12.39 -5.08
C GLY A 457 -21.64 13.59 -5.85
N VAL A 458 -21.93 13.43 -7.14
CA VAL A 458 -22.53 14.50 -7.95
C VAL A 458 -24.01 14.68 -7.64
N ALA A 459 -24.74 13.59 -7.40
CA ALA A 459 -26.16 13.63 -7.04
C ALA A 459 -26.36 14.33 -5.69
N ASP A 460 -25.56 13.99 -4.67
CA ASP A 460 -25.58 14.64 -3.36
C ASP A 460 -25.20 16.12 -3.46
N PHE A 461 -24.13 16.45 -4.19
CA PHE A 461 -23.71 17.84 -4.39
C PHE A 461 -24.81 18.68 -5.04
N SER A 462 -25.44 18.16 -6.11
CA SER A 462 -26.55 18.81 -6.79
C SER A 462 -27.77 18.94 -5.88
N ALA A 463 -28.15 17.89 -5.14
CA ALA A 463 -29.26 17.93 -4.21
C ALA A 463 -29.04 18.97 -3.10
N THR A 464 -27.84 19.05 -2.52
CA THR A 464 -27.48 20.06 -1.52
C THR A 464 -27.58 21.47 -2.09
N TYR A 465 -27.14 21.70 -3.31
CA TYR A 465 -27.29 23.01 -3.96
C TYR A 465 -28.76 23.40 -4.15
N LEU A 466 -29.58 22.47 -4.66
CA LEU A 466 -31.01 22.70 -4.84
C LEU A 466 -31.73 22.92 -3.51
N GLN A 467 -31.31 22.25 -2.45
CA GLN A 467 -31.81 22.46 -1.09
C GLN A 467 -31.49 23.88 -0.60
N CYS A 468 -30.28 24.39 -0.82
CA CYS A 468 -29.92 25.78 -0.53
C CYS A 468 -30.81 26.75 -1.31
N GLN A 469 -31.04 26.50 -2.59
CA GLN A 469 -31.91 27.33 -3.44
C GLN A 469 -33.36 27.32 -2.96
N LEU A 470 -33.88 26.15 -2.58
CA LEU A 470 -35.23 26.00 -2.03
C LEU A 470 -35.40 26.76 -0.71
N LEU A 471 -34.43 26.63 0.21
CA LEU A 471 -34.42 27.36 1.47
C LEU A 471 -34.39 28.88 1.24
N LEU A 472 -33.58 29.35 0.29
CA LEU A 472 -33.50 30.76 -0.08
C LEU A 472 -34.85 31.26 -0.63
N ILE A 473 -35.49 30.50 -1.53
CA ILE A 473 -36.80 30.84 -2.09
C ILE A 473 -37.87 30.91 -0.98
N LYS A 474 -37.90 29.92 -0.07
CA LYS A 474 -38.83 29.89 1.05
C LYS A 474 -38.65 31.09 1.99
N ALA A 475 -37.40 31.44 2.30
CA ALA A 475 -37.08 32.61 3.14
C ALA A 475 -37.47 33.95 2.47
N LEU A 476 -37.33 34.06 1.15
CA LEU A 476 -37.69 35.28 0.40
C LEU A 476 -39.20 35.45 0.20
N GLN A 477 -39.97 34.35 0.18
CA GLN A 477 -41.42 34.37 0.03
C GLN A 477 -42.18 34.53 1.36
N GLU A 478 -41.46 34.71 2.46
CA GLU A 478 -42.04 34.86 3.77
C GLU A 478 -42.93 36.12 3.82
N LYS A 479 -44.18 35.97 4.29
CA LYS A 479 -45.18 37.05 4.29
C LYS A 479 -44.75 38.28 5.11
N LEU A 480 -43.70 38.16 5.93
CA LEU A 480 -43.12 39.22 6.75
C LEU A 480 -42.52 40.37 5.92
N TRP A 481 -42.03 40.13 4.70
CA TRP A 481 -41.48 41.18 3.84
C TRP A 481 -42.52 42.23 3.40
N ASN A 482 -43.81 41.92 3.58
CA ASN A 482 -44.94 42.80 3.25
C ASN A 482 -45.40 43.68 4.43
N VAL A 483 -44.72 43.62 5.59
CA VAL A 483 -45.03 44.39 6.81
C VAL A 483 -43.97 45.47 7.04
N ALA A 484 -44.36 46.63 7.58
CA ALA A 484 -43.44 47.74 7.84
C ALA A 484 -42.31 47.36 8.83
N ALA A 485 -41.06 47.56 8.39
CA ALA A 485 -39.82 47.23 9.10
C ALA A 485 -39.68 47.68 10.59
N PRO A 486 -40.35 48.74 11.10
CA PRO A 486 -40.16 49.14 12.50
C PRO A 486 -40.88 48.29 13.56
N LEU A 487 -41.81 47.40 13.19
CA LEU A 487 -42.58 46.56 14.15
C LEU A 487 -41.87 45.24 14.53
N TYR A 488 -40.62 45.08 14.10
CA TYR A 488 -39.88 43.82 13.99
C TYR A 488 -39.14 43.41 15.28
N LEU A 489 -39.83 43.41 16.43
CA LEU A 489 -39.19 43.13 17.72
C LEU A 489 -39.30 41.69 18.23
N LYS A 490 -39.93 40.77 17.49
CA LYS A 490 -39.84 39.32 17.74
C LYS A 490 -40.06 38.50 16.45
N GLN A 491 -39.05 37.68 16.13
CA GLN A 491 -39.06 36.46 15.31
C GLN A 491 -39.33 36.58 13.80
N SER A 492 -38.25 36.53 13.04
CA SER A 492 -38.20 35.86 11.73
C SER A 492 -37.30 34.62 11.88
N ASP A 493 -37.73 33.65 12.70
CA ASP A 493 -36.95 32.46 13.03
C ASP A 493 -36.61 31.62 11.78
N LEU A 494 -37.49 31.63 10.77
CA LEU A 494 -37.33 30.86 9.54
C LEU A 494 -36.19 31.40 8.66
N ALA A 495 -36.19 32.69 8.30
CA ALA A 495 -35.13 33.28 7.48
C ALA A 495 -33.74 33.24 8.15
N SER A 496 -33.67 33.44 9.46
CA SER A 496 -32.42 33.35 10.23
C SER A 496 -31.89 31.91 10.27
N ALA A 497 -32.76 30.92 10.53
CA ALA A 497 -32.39 29.51 10.50
C ALA A 497 -31.99 29.05 9.09
N ALA A 498 -32.75 29.44 8.06
CA ALA A 498 -32.46 29.13 6.66
C ALA A 498 -31.10 29.69 6.25
N ALA A 499 -30.78 30.93 6.65
CA ALA A 499 -29.50 31.53 6.30
C ALA A 499 -28.32 30.83 6.99
N LYS A 500 -28.46 30.41 8.26
CA LYS A 500 -27.45 29.58 8.93
C LYS A 500 -27.25 28.24 8.23
N GLN A 501 -28.34 27.57 7.85
CA GLN A 501 -28.29 26.29 7.16
C GLN A 501 -27.63 26.42 5.77
N ILE A 502 -27.95 27.46 5.00
CA ILE A 502 -27.31 27.72 3.70
C ILE A 502 -25.81 27.98 3.88
N MET A 503 -25.40 28.71 4.92
CA MET A 503 -23.98 28.93 5.23
C MET A 503 -23.26 27.61 5.52
N GLU A 504 -23.83 26.73 6.34
CA GLU A 504 -23.25 25.43 6.66
C GLU A 504 -23.14 24.51 5.44
N GLU A 505 -24.22 24.36 4.68
CA GLU A 505 -24.26 23.52 3.48
C GLU A 505 -23.33 24.05 2.38
N THR A 506 -23.21 25.38 2.20
CA THR A 506 -22.25 25.95 1.24
C THR A 506 -20.79 25.74 1.66
N TYR A 507 -20.48 25.73 2.96
CA TYR A 507 -19.15 25.34 3.42
C TYR A 507 -18.88 23.85 3.21
N LYS A 508 -19.86 22.99 3.49
CA LYS A 508 -19.79 21.56 3.20
C LYS A 508 -19.54 21.29 1.72
N MET A 509 -20.28 21.96 0.83
CA MET A 509 -20.09 21.83 -0.62
C MET A 509 -18.68 22.23 -1.09
N GLU A 510 -18.08 23.27 -0.51
CA GLU A 510 -16.75 23.76 -0.91
C GLU A 510 -15.61 22.87 -0.41
N PHE A 511 -15.73 22.31 0.80
CA PHE A 511 -14.60 21.65 1.48
C PHE A 511 -14.72 20.13 1.58
N MET A 512 -15.94 19.55 1.56
CA MET A 512 -16.14 18.11 1.65
C MET A 512 -15.88 17.39 0.32
N TYR A 513 -16.15 18.04 -0.81
CA TYR A 513 -16.05 17.47 -2.14
C TYR A 513 -14.69 17.75 -2.78
N SER A 514 -14.16 16.76 -3.50
CA SER A 514 -12.97 16.93 -4.34
C SER A 514 -13.40 17.13 -5.80
N GLY A 515 -12.57 17.81 -6.61
CA GLY A 515 -12.87 18.05 -8.03
C GLY A 515 -13.86 19.20 -8.30
N VAL A 516 -14.09 20.10 -7.33
CA VAL A 516 -14.94 21.28 -7.51
C VAL A 516 -14.26 22.27 -8.46
N GLU A 517 -14.94 22.63 -9.57
CA GLU A 517 -14.42 23.57 -10.55
C GLU A 517 -14.47 25.03 -10.04
N SER A 518 -13.60 25.90 -10.55
CA SER A 518 -13.61 27.34 -10.19
C SER A 518 -14.97 28.00 -10.44
N LYS A 519 -15.72 27.57 -11.47
CA LYS A 519 -17.08 28.05 -11.73
C LYS A 519 -18.05 27.70 -10.59
N GLN A 520 -17.97 26.47 -10.08
CA GLN A 520 -18.81 26.00 -8.97
C GLN A 520 -18.46 26.72 -7.67
N VAL A 521 -17.17 26.97 -7.40
CA VAL A 521 -16.72 27.76 -6.24
C VAL A 521 -17.33 29.17 -6.25
N VAL A 522 -17.32 29.84 -7.40
CA VAL A 522 -17.92 31.19 -7.54
C VAL A 522 -19.43 31.14 -7.30
N ILE A 523 -20.13 30.12 -7.80
CA ILE A 523 -21.58 29.93 -7.57
C ILE A 523 -21.87 29.70 -6.08
N ILE A 524 -21.07 28.88 -5.39
CA ILE A 524 -21.18 28.65 -3.94
C ILE A 524 -20.95 29.95 -3.17
N HIS A 525 -19.94 30.74 -3.55
CA HIS A 525 -19.67 32.05 -2.92
C HIS A 525 -20.80 33.05 -3.16
N HIS A 526 -21.44 33.02 -4.33
CA HIS A 526 -22.62 33.83 -4.62
C HIS A 526 -23.80 33.44 -3.71
N MET A 527 -24.08 32.15 -3.55
CA MET A 527 -25.11 31.64 -2.62
C MET A 527 -24.82 32.07 -1.18
N ARG A 528 -23.54 32.03 -0.78
CA ARG A 528 -23.09 32.49 0.54
C ARG A 528 -23.31 33.99 0.75
N LEU A 529 -23.11 34.80 -0.29
CA LEU A 529 -23.38 36.24 -0.24
C LEU A 529 -24.89 36.51 -0.04
N GLN A 530 -25.76 35.76 -0.73
CA GLN A 530 -27.21 35.84 -0.56
C GLN A 530 -27.63 35.45 0.88
N ALA A 531 -27.06 34.37 1.43
CA ALA A 531 -27.32 33.97 2.81
C ALA A 531 -26.82 35.00 3.84
N LYS A 532 -25.64 35.60 3.64
CA LYS A 532 -25.14 36.65 4.54
C LYS A 532 -26.00 37.91 4.53
N ALA A 533 -26.61 38.24 3.40
CA ALA A 533 -27.57 39.34 3.33
C ALA A 533 -28.81 39.08 4.21
N LEU A 534 -29.15 37.81 4.49
CA LEU A 534 -30.23 37.40 5.40
C LEU A 534 -29.83 37.38 6.90
N GLN A 535 -28.53 37.39 7.26
CA GLN A 535 -28.02 37.10 8.63
C GLN A 535 -27.73 38.32 9.53
N LEU A 536 -28.07 39.55 9.17
CA LEU A 536 -27.81 40.73 10.03
C LEU A 536 -28.68 40.69 11.32
N ILE A 537 -28.19 40.07 12.43
CA ILE A 537 -28.34 40.41 13.88
C ILE A 537 -28.00 39.22 14.84
N VAL A 538 -27.01 39.48 15.73
CA VAL A 538 -26.72 39.03 17.13
C VAL A 538 -26.36 37.56 17.50
N LEU A 539 -25.41 37.46 18.45
CA LEU A 539 -24.57 36.33 18.88
C LEU A 539 -24.35 36.39 20.42
N TYR A 540 -24.37 35.26 21.16
CA TYR A 540 -23.79 35.13 22.52
C TYR A 540 -23.19 33.72 22.80
N PRO A 541 -22.24 33.59 23.77
CA PRO A 541 -21.37 32.42 23.97
C PRO A 541 -21.86 31.52 25.11
N ASP A 542 -21.67 30.19 25.06
CA ASP A 542 -20.54 29.54 25.77
C ASP A 542 -20.37 28.01 25.49
N GLY A 543 -20.86 27.49 24.36
CA GLY A 543 -20.82 26.04 24.07
C GLY A 543 -19.43 25.43 23.84
N GLN A 544 -18.78 24.93 24.90
CA GLN A 544 -17.48 24.25 24.81
C GLN A 544 -17.54 22.87 24.13
N ALA A 545 -16.48 22.57 23.36
CA ALA A 545 -16.18 21.27 22.78
C ALA A 545 -14.65 21.14 22.59
N GLN A 546 -14.12 19.91 22.64
CA GLN A 546 -12.67 19.64 22.53
C GLN A 546 -12.30 19.05 21.17
N MET A 547 -11.25 19.57 20.54
CA MET A 547 -10.73 19.12 19.25
C MET A 547 -9.40 18.39 19.44
N ILE A 548 -9.27 17.23 18.81
CA ILE A 548 -8.04 16.42 18.82
C ILE A 548 -7.55 16.33 17.38
N HIS A 549 -6.28 16.70 17.15
CA HIS A 549 -5.66 16.65 15.83
C HIS A 549 -4.92 15.32 15.63
N PRO A 550 -5.25 14.53 14.60
CA PRO A 550 -4.50 13.31 14.29
C PRO A 550 -3.06 13.66 13.87
N LYS A 551 -2.09 12.80 14.23
CA LYS A 551 -0.69 13.01 13.82
C LYS A 551 -0.54 12.64 12.34
N PRO A 552 0.35 13.31 11.58
CA PRO A 552 0.61 12.92 10.19
C PRO A 552 1.05 11.45 10.04
N ALA A 553 1.78 10.91 11.02
CA ALA A 553 2.23 9.50 11.04
C ALA A 553 1.09 8.48 11.20
N ASP A 554 -0.08 8.91 11.67
CA ASP A 554 -1.25 8.04 11.88
C ASP A 554 -1.99 7.75 10.56
N PHE A 555 -1.70 8.52 9.51
CA PHE A 555 -2.27 8.34 8.18
C PHE A 555 -1.45 7.36 7.35
N ARG A 556 -2.12 6.33 6.86
CA ARG A 556 -1.58 5.33 5.95
C ARG A 556 -2.28 5.40 4.60
N ASN A 557 -1.54 5.14 3.54
CA ASN A 557 -2.06 5.15 2.17
C ASN A 557 -2.06 3.72 1.59
N PRO A 558 -3.17 2.98 1.72
CA PRO A 558 -3.30 1.63 1.15
C PRO A 558 -3.47 1.62 -0.37
N GLY A 559 -3.63 2.78 -1.02
CA GLY A 559 -3.77 2.88 -2.48
C GLY A 559 -4.36 4.21 -2.95
N PRO A 560 -4.25 4.54 -4.24
CA PRO A 560 -4.73 5.82 -4.78
C PRO A 560 -6.22 6.03 -4.48
N GLY A 561 -6.56 7.19 -3.91
CA GLY A 561 -7.92 7.55 -3.53
C GLY A 561 -8.44 6.93 -2.22
N ARG A 562 -7.63 6.12 -1.52
CA ARG A 562 -7.99 5.52 -0.23
C ARG A 562 -7.01 5.97 0.85
N HIS A 563 -7.53 6.30 2.02
CA HIS A 563 -6.72 6.67 3.18
C HIS A 563 -7.19 5.85 4.40
N ARG A 564 -6.25 5.42 5.23
CA ARG A 564 -6.51 4.70 6.48
C ARG A 564 -5.90 5.49 7.64
N LEU A 565 -6.75 5.99 8.54
CA LEU A 565 -6.31 6.70 9.75
C LEU A 565 -6.35 5.75 10.95
N ILE A 566 -5.21 5.55 11.61
CA ILE A 566 -5.09 4.76 12.84
C ILE A 566 -4.47 5.66 13.91
N THR A 567 -5.29 6.25 14.77
CA THR A 567 -4.84 7.20 15.80
C THR A 567 -5.32 6.79 17.19
N GLN A 568 -4.50 7.05 18.22
CA GLN A 568 -4.87 6.82 19.61
C GLN A 568 -5.53 8.07 20.19
N VAL A 569 -6.79 7.93 20.60
CA VAL A 569 -7.57 9.01 21.22
C VAL A 569 -7.59 8.82 22.73
N TYR A 570 -7.01 9.76 23.48
CA TYR A 570 -7.08 9.78 24.94
C TYR A 570 -8.30 10.55 25.41
N LEU A 571 -9.19 9.88 26.13
CA LEU A 571 -10.37 10.49 26.74
C LEU A 571 -10.12 10.67 28.24
N SER A 572 -10.09 11.91 28.71
CA SER A 572 -9.93 12.25 30.12
C SER A 572 -11.10 13.10 30.60
N HIS A 573 -11.75 12.69 31.70
CA HIS A 573 -12.82 13.44 32.33
C HIS A 573 -12.68 13.40 33.87
N THR A 574 -13.25 14.38 34.58
CA THR A 574 -13.43 14.33 36.04
C THR A 574 -14.32 13.14 36.44
N ALA A 575 -14.28 12.70 37.70
CA ALA A 575 -15.02 11.50 38.10
C ALA A 575 -16.53 11.66 37.85
N TRP A 576 -17.11 10.80 37.01
CA TRP A 576 -18.54 10.67 36.84
C TRP A 576 -19.13 9.74 37.92
N THR A 577 -20.37 10.01 38.31
CA THR A 577 -21.13 9.15 39.23
C THR A 577 -21.87 8.02 38.51
N GLU A 578 -22.12 8.17 37.22
CA GLU A 578 -22.86 7.21 36.38
C GLU A 578 -22.12 6.94 35.05
N PRO A 579 -22.37 5.77 34.42
CA PRO A 579 -21.90 5.52 33.06
C PRO A 579 -22.43 6.57 32.10
N CYS A 580 -21.54 7.19 31.33
CA CYS A 580 -21.92 8.23 30.38
C CYS A 580 -21.41 7.90 28.98
N GLN A 581 -22.17 8.33 27.99
CA GLN A 581 -21.91 8.11 26.58
C GLN A 581 -21.07 9.27 26.03
N VAL A 582 -19.94 8.96 25.41
CA VAL A 582 -19.10 9.91 24.70
C VAL A 582 -19.19 9.64 23.20
N GLU A 583 -19.41 10.69 22.42
CA GLU A 583 -19.40 10.62 20.96
C GLU A 583 -18.05 11.05 20.40
N VAL A 584 -17.45 10.20 19.56
CA VAL A 584 -16.24 10.52 18.80
C VAL A 584 -16.61 10.60 17.32
N ARG A 585 -16.23 11.69 16.66
CA ARG A 585 -16.55 11.95 15.25
C ARG A 585 -15.35 12.54 14.52
N LEU A 586 -15.13 12.13 13.27
CA LEU A 586 -14.14 12.78 12.42
C LEU A 586 -14.71 14.09 11.87
N LEU A 587 -13.90 15.14 11.96
CA LEU A 587 -14.24 16.49 11.52
C LEU A 587 -13.20 16.99 10.52
N LEU A 588 -13.66 17.68 9.48
CA LEU A 588 -12.82 18.42 8.55
C LEU A 588 -12.72 19.88 9.03
N ALA A 589 -11.50 20.36 9.28
CA ALA A 589 -11.27 21.75 9.67
C ALA A 589 -11.16 22.65 8.43
N TYR A 590 -11.75 23.84 8.48
CA TYR A 590 -11.63 24.86 7.43
C TYR A 590 -11.40 26.26 8.03
N ASN A 591 -10.70 27.12 7.31
CA ASN A 591 -10.45 28.48 7.77
C ASN A 591 -11.70 29.35 7.58
N SER A 592 -12.35 29.70 8.68
CA SER A 592 -13.42 30.72 8.68
C SER A 592 -13.04 31.86 9.64
N GLY A 593 -13.05 33.09 9.12
CA GLY A 593 -12.83 34.31 9.91
C GLY A 593 -14.12 34.95 10.44
N ALA A 594 -15.23 34.20 10.54
CA ALA A 594 -16.54 34.76 10.90
C ALA A 594 -17.20 33.94 12.01
N ARG A 595 -17.57 34.60 13.12
CA ARG A 595 -18.29 34.06 14.28
C ARG A 595 -19.76 33.75 13.95
N ILE A 596 -20.26 32.55 14.26
CA ILE A 596 -21.66 32.10 14.15
C ILE A 596 -22.16 31.58 15.53
N PRO A 597 -23.37 31.95 16.02
CA PRO A 597 -23.94 31.40 17.26
C PRO A 597 -24.67 30.08 16.98
N LYS A 598 -24.48 29.13 17.90
CA LYS A 598 -25.17 27.84 17.93
C LYS A 598 -26.69 28.02 18.11
N SER A 599 -27.49 27.20 17.42
CA SER A 599 -28.93 27.01 17.67
C SER A 599 -29.26 25.52 17.73
N PRO A 600 -30.36 25.12 18.40
CA PRO A 600 -30.52 23.77 18.91
C PRO A 600 -31.51 22.91 18.09
N TRP A 601 -31.20 21.60 18.00
CA TRP A 601 -32.06 20.44 17.67
C TRP A 601 -32.27 20.02 16.21
N ILE A 602 -31.83 18.79 15.92
CA ILE A 602 -32.59 17.78 15.17
C ILE A 602 -32.85 16.61 16.14
N GLU A 603 -34.09 16.47 16.61
CA GLU A 603 -34.60 15.30 17.33
C GLU A 603 -35.33 14.37 16.34
N GLY A 604 -35.01 13.08 16.43
CA GLY A 604 -35.64 12.01 15.66
C GLY A 604 -35.27 10.65 16.26
N GLY A 605 -35.78 10.37 17.46
CA GLY A 605 -35.63 9.11 18.17
C GLY A 605 -35.61 9.32 19.68
N GLU A 606 -36.59 8.74 20.38
CA GLU A 606 -36.79 8.83 21.83
C GLU A 606 -35.48 8.64 22.62
N MET A 607 -34.91 9.75 23.13
CA MET A 607 -34.06 9.79 24.33
C MET A 607 -33.82 11.25 24.72
N SER A 608 -33.76 11.51 26.03
CA SER A 608 -33.59 12.81 26.72
C SER A 608 -32.72 13.88 26.03
N PRO A 609 -33.01 15.18 26.23
CA PRO A 609 -32.34 16.26 25.52
C PRO A 609 -30.88 16.43 25.97
N GLN A 610 -29.91 16.05 25.13
CA GLN A 610 -28.50 16.44 25.25
C GLN A 610 -28.09 17.44 24.15
N VAL A 611 -27.40 18.50 24.58
CA VAL A 611 -26.95 19.65 23.77
C VAL A 611 -25.94 19.21 22.70
N GLU A 612 -26.27 19.33 21.42
CA GLU A 612 -25.31 19.16 20.32
C GLU A 612 -24.30 20.31 20.30
N THR A 613 -23.02 19.99 20.51
CA THR A 613 -21.91 20.94 20.53
C THR A 613 -21.13 20.92 19.21
N SER A 614 -21.66 21.51 18.14
CA SER A 614 -20.88 21.71 16.90
C SER A 614 -19.72 22.72 17.13
N ILE A 615 -18.52 22.41 16.66
CA ILE A 615 -17.34 23.29 16.78
C ILE A 615 -17.27 24.18 15.53
N GLU A 616 -17.21 25.49 15.72
CA GLU A 616 -17.08 26.46 14.64
C GLU A 616 -15.83 26.21 13.78
N GLY A 617 -15.96 26.31 12.45
CA GLY A 617 -14.86 26.03 11.52
C GLY A 617 -14.62 24.54 11.26
N THR A 618 -15.58 23.67 11.57
CA THR A 618 -15.49 22.23 11.25
C THR A 618 -16.73 21.68 10.55
N ILE A 619 -16.53 20.68 9.69
CA ILE A 619 -17.58 19.95 8.97
C ILE A 619 -17.51 18.47 9.38
N PRO A 620 -18.63 17.82 9.80
CA PRO A 620 -18.63 16.39 10.09
C PRO A 620 -18.25 15.54 8.87
N PHE A 621 -17.21 14.72 9.01
CA PHE A 621 -16.72 13.83 7.96
C PHE A 621 -17.20 12.39 8.14
N SER A 622 -17.65 12.01 9.34
CA SER A 622 -18.16 10.66 9.64
C SER A 622 -19.41 10.70 10.52
N LYS A 623 -20.14 9.58 10.58
CA LYS A 623 -21.12 9.34 11.65
C LYS A 623 -20.38 9.26 13.01
N PRO A 624 -21.03 9.64 14.13
CA PRO A 624 -20.44 9.52 15.46
C PRO A 624 -20.32 8.05 15.86
N VAL A 625 -19.20 7.69 16.46
CA VAL A 625 -19.01 6.43 17.19
C VAL A 625 -19.31 6.70 18.67
N LYS A 626 -20.26 5.95 19.22
CA LYS A 626 -20.68 6.07 20.61
C LYS A 626 -19.83 5.14 21.47
N VAL A 627 -19.17 5.69 22.49
CA VAL A 627 -18.34 4.95 23.44
C VAL A 627 -18.93 5.14 24.84
N TYR A 628 -19.19 4.04 25.54
CA TYR A 628 -19.62 4.09 26.94
C TYR A 628 -18.41 4.10 27.86
N ILE A 629 -18.32 5.11 28.72
CA ILE A 629 -17.27 5.20 29.74
C ILE A 629 -17.89 4.92 31.10
N MET A 630 -17.40 3.86 31.74
CA MET A 630 -17.80 3.50 33.10
C MET A 630 -17.03 4.33 34.13
N PRO A 631 -17.69 4.78 35.22
CA PRO A 631 -17.00 5.44 36.30
C PRO A 631 -16.00 4.49 36.96
N LYS A 632 -14.80 4.99 37.31
CA LYS A 632 -13.81 4.21 38.05
C LYS A 632 -14.40 3.80 39.39
N PRO A 633 -14.39 2.50 39.77
CA PRO A 633 -14.84 2.09 41.09
C PRO A 633 -14.01 2.83 42.14
N ALA A 634 -14.68 3.44 43.12
CA ALA A 634 -14.00 4.08 44.23
C ALA A 634 -13.08 3.04 44.88
N ARG A 635 -11.78 3.32 44.95
CA ARG A 635 -10.85 2.51 45.74
C ARG A 635 -11.36 2.54 47.18
N ARG A 636 -11.86 1.40 47.67
CA ARG A 636 -12.18 1.20 49.09
C ARG A 636 -10.89 1.07 49.89
#